data_AF-A0A435GDC2-F1
#
_entry.id   AF-A0A435GDC2-F1
#
_cell.length_a   1.000
_cell.length_b   1.000
_cell.length_c   1.000
_cell.angle_alpha   90.00
_cell.angle_beta   90.00
_cell.angle_gamma   90.00
#
_symmetry.space_group_name_H-M   'P 1'
#
loop_
_entity.id
_entity.type
_entity.pdbx_description
1 polymer ?
#
loop_
_entity_poly.entity_id
_entity_poly.type
_entity_poly.pdbx_seq_one_letter_code
_entity_poly.pdbx_strand_id
1 'polypeptide(L)'
;LPSGYTAAGAVVKLLARLEIKSKDVMPSAAEIKNLAALSEQDMADLAGLEQALASDPSTMATKRRRAKAALEKLLTASEQIDAALSAAALEIYRNLYATADSTAQAAQLAASGAFATMPLSGVGLSPWRYMFDHARAYLASVTGIDHQHLPDQEGDRCMLCQEPMTADAAGRIQSFNDFVTGAANKAAQVASIAHEEALRQIKGLTIATGEAVEAALGEFGDLSAARKAMVALISAYYVEAGKRRDAIVVAAALSEYAAFPQLAAPVASKLRTEAEALEAEALTDDKAAADDGNRATDRARRDTLKDRKKLGDDLTIVLARLANLEERRKLLSCCDAVETGSVSRQMTSLRRSLVMQDLEKRVVAEIETLALTHIPFAVNDRSQDGQSYFEVGLNAAKAISNSKVLSEGEQRALALACFLAEVGGDTSRQGMIIDDPVSSLDHVRIRRVAARLVKEAATGRQIIIFTHNLLFFNEVVDAAAQANPPIPLVRNYINKSESAGFGLISETDEPWIAQSVTKRIETLKTRLKSFDGATDFTTDAWRRSAKDFYSDLRETWERLVEEILLGKVVERFNSDVKTQSLKGVVVEDEDHKRIYWAMKRVSERSGHDMASAKAIPVPTPNDMKSDLDGIDQYRIDTTKRKKDAEKRRIEFEQPPKATVL
;
A
#
# COMPACT_ATOMS: atom_id res chain seq x y z
N LEU A 1 9.51 15.40 -40.28
CA LEU A 1 10.24 15.79 -41.51
C LEU A 1 9.19 15.94 -42.61
N PRO A 2 9.33 16.90 -43.54
CA PRO A 2 8.40 17.06 -44.65
C PRO A 2 8.31 15.76 -45.47
N SER A 3 7.15 15.50 -46.06
CA SER A 3 6.86 14.31 -46.87
C SER A 3 6.43 14.69 -48.30
N GLY A 4 6.35 13.72 -49.20
CA GLY A 4 5.95 13.95 -50.59
C GLY A 4 7.11 14.22 -51.55
N TYR A 5 8.30 13.70 -51.23
CA TYR A 5 9.44 13.64 -52.14
C TYR A 5 9.47 12.30 -52.88
N THR A 6 10.17 12.25 -54.00
CA THR A 6 10.32 11.05 -54.82
C THR A 6 11.08 9.96 -54.07
N ALA A 7 10.55 8.74 -54.08
CA ALA A 7 11.17 7.59 -53.42
C ALA A 7 12.59 7.36 -53.94
N ALA A 8 13.54 7.13 -53.03
CA ALA A 8 14.99 6.98 -53.32
C ALA A 8 15.70 8.20 -53.94
N GLY A 9 15.04 9.37 -54.02
CA GLY A 9 15.64 10.62 -54.47
C GLY A 9 16.72 11.17 -53.53
N ALA A 10 17.56 12.08 -54.04
CA ALA A 10 18.65 12.68 -53.28
C ALA A 10 18.16 13.42 -52.02
N VAL A 11 16.98 14.07 -52.09
CA VAL A 11 16.37 14.77 -50.97
C VAL A 11 15.94 13.79 -49.87
N VAL A 12 15.30 12.68 -50.21
CA VAL A 12 14.91 11.64 -49.22
C VAL A 12 16.13 11.06 -48.52
N LYS A 13 17.20 10.77 -49.26
CA LYS A 13 18.47 10.29 -48.68
C LYS A 13 19.08 11.31 -47.71
N LEU A 14 19.01 12.60 -48.03
CA LEU A 14 19.46 13.67 -47.14
C LEU A 14 18.58 13.76 -45.88
N LEU A 15 17.25 13.72 -46.02
CA LEU A 15 16.32 13.81 -44.89
C LEU A 15 16.42 12.61 -43.95
N ALA A 16 16.72 11.41 -44.45
CA ALA A 16 16.97 10.22 -43.65
C ALA A 16 18.12 10.44 -42.63
N ARG A 17 19.14 11.23 -43.00
CA ARG A 17 20.26 11.59 -42.10
C ARG A 17 19.87 12.59 -41.00
N LEU A 18 18.65 13.15 -41.04
CA LEU A 18 18.07 14.04 -40.02
C LEU A 18 17.06 13.31 -39.10
N GLU A 19 16.95 11.99 -39.22
CA GLU A 19 16.18 11.17 -38.30
C GLU A 19 16.88 11.03 -36.94
N ILE A 20 16.09 10.91 -35.87
CA ILE A 20 16.61 10.84 -34.48
C ILE A 20 17.54 9.64 -34.29
N LYS A 21 17.22 8.52 -34.95
CA LYS A 21 17.92 7.24 -34.82
C LYS A 21 19.01 7.02 -35.88
N SER A 22 19.19 7.96 -36.81
CA SER A 22 20.20 7.81 -37.85
C SER A 22 21.60 7.78 -37.24
N LYS A 23 22.40 6.81 -37.69
CA LYS A 23 23.82 6.66 -37.35
C LYS A 23 24.73 7.36 -38.37
N ASP A 24 24.16 7.87 -39.46
CA ASP A 24 24.91 8.54 -40.50
C ASP A 24 25.38 9.93 -40.05
N VAL A 25 26.42 10.44 -40.72
CA VAL A 25 26.92 11.79 -40.50
C VAL A 25 25.83 12.79 -40.86
N MET A 26 25.49 13.66 -39.91
CA MET A 26 24.48 14.70 -40.06
C MET A 26 24.86 15.64 -41.22
N PRO A 27 23.92 16.02 -42.10
CA PRO A 27 24.20 16.93 -43.19
C PRO A 27 24.50 18.34 -42.66
N SER A 28 25.41 19.05 -43.33
CA SER A 28 25.69 20.45 -42.98
C SER A 28 24.59 21.38 -43.52
N ALA A 29 24.40 22.54 -42.89
CA ALA A 29 23.47 23.55 -43.41
C ALA A 29 23.81 23.98 -44.85
N ALA A 30 25.10 23.99 -45.22
CA ALA A 30 25.54 24.26 -46.58
C ALA A 30 25.11 23.15 -47.56
N GLU A 31 25.22 21.88 -47.16
CA GLU A 31 24.79 20.73 -47.97
C GLU A 31 23.28 20.79 -48.28
N ILE A 32 22.46 21.10 -47.27
CA ILE A 32 21.00 21.25 -47.42
C ILE A 32 20.66 22.41 -48.37
N LYS A 33 21.30 23.57 -48.16
CA LYS A 33 21.09 24.77 -48.99
C LYS A 33 21.52 24.53 -50.44
N ASN A 34 22.64 23.85 -50.67
CA ASN A 34 23.13 23.53 -52.01
C ASN A 34 22.18 22.58 -52.76
N LEU A 35 21.62 21.58 -52.06
CA LEU A 35 20.65 20.68 -52.66
C LEU A 35 19.32 21.40 -53.01
N ALA A 36 18.91 22.34 -52.16
CA ALA A 36 17.70 23.15 -52.35
C ALA A 36 17.85 24.26 -53.42
N ALA A 37 19.07 24.72 -53.70
CA ALA A 37 19.31 25.80 -54.64
C ALA A 37 18.94 25.37 -56.08
N LEU A 38 18.17 26.20 -56.78
CA LEU A 38 17.82 26.04 -58.19
C LEU A 38 18.24 27.28 -58.96
N SER A 39 18.80 27.09 -60.16
CA SER A 39 19.09 28.21 -61.08
C SER A 39 17.81 28.66 -61.79
N GLU A 40 17.83 29.86 -62.39
CA GLU A 40 16.73 30.32 -63.26
C GLU A 40 16.50 29.36 -64.43
N GLN A 41 17.57 28.76 -64.94
CA GLN A 41 17.50 27.75 -65.99
C GLN A 41 16.84 26.45 -65.51
N ASP A 42 17.12 25.99 -64.29
CA ASP A 42 16.44 24.82 -63.70
C ASP A 42 14.94 25.09 -63.46
N MET A 43 14.57 26.32 -63.09
CA MET A 43 13.16 26.71 -62.91
C MET A 43 12.41 26.75 -64.25
N ALA A 44 13.05 27.26 -65.30
CA ALA A 44 12.50 27.24 -66.65
C ALA A 44 12.38 25.80 -67.21
N ASP A 45 13.39 24.96 -66.96
CA ASP A 45 13.38 23.52 -67.30
C ASP A 45 12.23 22.80 -66.59
N LEU A 46 12.07 23.02 -65.27
CA LEU A 46 10.96 22.45 -64.51
C LEU A 46 9.60 22.89 -65.06
N ALA A 47 9.41 24.19 -65.36
CA ALA A 47 8.15 24.68 -65.92
C ALA A 47 7.85 24.08 -67.30
N GLY A 48 8.87 23.96 -68.16
CA GLY A 48 8.75 23.31 -69.47
C GLY A 48 8.42 21.82 -69.37
N LEU A 49 9.08 21.09 -68.47
CA LEU A 49 8.82 19.67 -68.19
C LEU A 49 7.44 19.46 -67.56
N GLU A 50 7.00 20.33 -66.64
CA GLU A 50 5.66 20.27 -66.05
C GLU A 50 4.58 20.51 -67.11
N GLN A 51 4.79 21.43 -68.05
CA GLN A 51 3.85 21.68 -69.14
C GLN A 51 3.84 20.55 -70.18
N ALA A 52 5.00 20.02 -70.55
CA ALA A 52 5.14 18.91 -71.48
C ALA A 52 4.57 17.59 -70.92
N LEU A 53 4.66 17.39 -69.60
CA LEU A 53 4.18 16.19 -68.90
C LEU A 53 2.81 16.37 -68.21
N ALA A 54 2.16 17.53 -68.33
CA ALA A 54 0.86 17.81 -67.71
C ALA A 54 -0.26 16.89 -68.23
N SER A 55 -0.18 16.52 -69.51
CA SER A 55 -1.06 15.55 -70.17
C SER A 55 -0.41 14.17 -70.34
N ASP A 56 0.74 13.92 -69.68
CA ASP A 56 1.40 12.61 -69.71
C ASP A 56 0.47 11.56 -69.07
N PRO A 57 0.25 10.42 -69.73
CA PRO A 57 -0.62 9.39 -69.19
C PRO A 57 -0.23 8.95 -67.76
N SER A 58 1.06 8.81 -67.43
CA SER A 58 1.48 8.43 -66.06
C SER A 58 1.09 9.46 -64.98
N THR A 59 1.18 10.75 -65.31
CA THR A 59 0.76 11.85 -64.41
C THR A 59 -0.76 11.81 -64.19
N MET A 60 -1.52 11.55 -65.26
CA MET A 60 -2.97 11.40 -65.20
C MET A 60 -3.40 10.16 -64.41
N ALA A 61 -2.71 9.03 -64.58
CA ALA A 61 -2.94 7.80 -63.81
C ALA A 61 -2.75 8.04 -62.31
N THR A 62 -1.68 8.76 -61.95
CA THR A 62 -1.38 9.11 -60.56
C THR A 62 -2.44 10.04 -59.97
N LYS A 63 -2.86 11.07 -60.72
CA LYS A 63 -3.93 11.99 -60.30
C LYS A 63 -5.26 11.24 -60.07
N ARG A 64 -5.62 10.33 -60.98
CA ARG A 64 -6.83 9.50 -60.86
C ARG A 64 -6.79 8.55 -59.67
N ARG A 65 -5.64 7.93 -59.36
CA ARG A 65 -5.48 7.09 -58.17
C ARG A 65 -5.54 7.86 -56.85
N ARG A 66 -5.01 9.08 -56.79
CA ARG A 66 -5.19 9.96 -55.61
C ARG A 66 -6.66 10.35 -55.42
N ALA A 67 -7.33 10.73 -56.50
CA ALA A 67 -8.76 10.99 -56.49
C ALA A 67 -9.57 9.76 -56.03
N LYS A 68 -9.24 8.56 -56.51
CA LYS A 68 -9.84 7.30 -56.06
C LYS A 68 -9.65 7.08 -54.56
N ALA A 69 -8.43 7.21 -54.04
CA ALA A 69 -8.16 7.02 -52.62
C ALA A 69 -8.95 7.99 -51.73
N ALA A 70 -9.15 9.23 -52.19
CA ALA A 70 -10.02 10.19 -51.53
C ALA A 70 -11.50 9.75 -51.55
N LEU A 71 -12.00 9.24 -52.68
CA LEU A 71 -13.36 8.69 -52.78
C LEU A 71 -13.56 7.45 -51.89
N GLU A 72 -12.61 6.52 -51.83
CA GLU A 72 -12.69 5.30 -51.00
C GLU A 72 -12.77 5.63 -49.50
N LYS A 73 -12.04 6.66 -49.07
CA LYS A 73 -12.12 7.15 -47.68
C LYS A 73 -13.51 7.70 -47.37
N LEU A 74 -14.09 8.49 -48.28
CA LEU A 74 -15.45 9.01 -48.11
C LEU A 74 -16.52 7.93 -48.30
N LEU A 75 -16.28 6.91 -49.12
CA LEU A 75 -17.17 5.75 -49.28
C LEU A 75 -17.36 5.05 -47.95
N THR A 76 -16.27 4.70 -47.28
CA THR A 76 -16.30 4.03 -45.96
C THR A 76 -17.08 4.86 -44.93
N ALA A 77 -16.84 6.18 -44.90
CA ALA A 77 -17.55 7.08 -43.99
C ALA A 77 -19.04 7.21 -44.38
N SER A 78 -19.37 7.26 -45.67
CA SER A 78 -20.76 7.32 -46.15
C SER A 78 -21.54 6.06 -45.82
N GLU A 79 -20.94 4.88 -45.92
CA GLU A 79 -21.57 3.60 -45.54
C GLU A 79 -21.91 3.57 -44.03
N GLN A 80 -21.02 4.10 -43.18
CA GLN A 80 -21.29 4.23 -41.75
C GLN A 80 -22.42 5.23 -41.46
N ILE A 81 -22.45 6.36 -42.18
CA ILE A 81 -23.53 7.35 -42.09
C ILE A 81 -24.86 6.73 -42.51
N ASP A 82 -24.91 6.03 -43.65
CA ASP A 82 -26.12 5.38 -44.15
C ASP A 82 -26.65 4.31 -43.18
N ALA A 83 -25.75 3.50 -42.61
CA ALA A 83 -26.13 2.47 -41.64
C ALA A 83 -26.77 3.05 -40.37
N ALA A 84 -26.33 4.23 -39.92
CA ALA A 84 -26.76 4.83 -38.67
C ALA A 84 -27.85 5.91 -38.82
N LEU A 85 -27.89 6.64 -39.94
CA LEU A 85 -28.74 7.82 -40.15
C LEU A 85 -29.75 7.70 -41.30
N SER A 86 -29.84 6.53 -41.95
CA SER A 86 -30.90 6.27 -42.92
C SER A 86 -32.30 6.38 -42.31
N ALA A 87 -33.33 6.51 -43.15
CA ALA A 87 -34.72 6.54 -42.68
C ALA A 87 -35.09 5.27 -41.87
N ALA A 88 -34.64 4.10 -42.33
CA ALA A 88 -34.86 2.84 -41.64
C ALA A 88 -34.11 2.77 -40.29
N ALA A 89 -32.84 3.19 -40.25
CA ALA A 89 -32.07 3.24 -39.01
C ALA A 89 -32.71 4.18 -37.97
N LEU A 90 -33.23 5.32 -38.44
CA LEU A 90 -33.93 6.27 -37.59
C LEU A 90 -35.26 5.74 -37.06
N GLU A 91 -36.00 4.97 -37.86
CA GLU A 91 -37.22 4.30 -37.41
C GLU A 91 -36.92 3.24 -36.34
N ILE A 92 -35.86 2.45 -36.53
CA ILE A 92 -35.37 1.51 -35.51
C ILE A 92 -35.01 2.26 -34.22
N TYR A 93 -34.27 3.38 -34.33
CA TYR A 93 -33.90 4.19 -33.18
C TYR A 93 -35.13 4.74 -32.43
N ARG A 94 -36.15 5.24 -33.16
CA ARG A 94 -37.42 5.68 -32.56
C ARG A 94 -38.16 4.55 -31.86
N ASN A 95 -38.16 3.35 -32.43
CA ASN A 95 -38.78 2.17 -31.83
C ASN A 95 -38.04 1.74 -30.56
N LEU A 96 -36.71 1.79 -30.55
CA LEU A 96 -35.89 1.53 -29.35
C LEU A 96 -36.22 2.53 -28.25
N TYR A 97 -36.34 3.82 -28.57
CA TYR A 97 -36.77 4.84 -27.62
C TYR A 97 -38.17 4.57 -27.07
N ALA A 98 -39.17 4.36 -27.94
CA ALA A 98 -40.54 4.09 -27.52
C ALA A 98 -40.66 2.82 -26.66
N THR A 99 -39.84 1.80 -26.96
CA THR A 99 -39.75 0.58 -26.16
C THR A 99 -39.12 0.88 -24.80
N ALA A 100 -38.04 1.65 -24.75
CA ALA A 100 -37.39 2.05 -23.50
C ALA A 100 -38.32 2.88 -22.61
N ASP A 101 -39.04 3.86 -23.17
CA ASP A 101 -40.00 4.69 -22.43
C ASP A 101 -41.17 3.87 -21.90
N SER A 102 -41.82 3.07 -22.74
CA SER A 102 -42.97 2.24 -22.32
C SER A 102 -42.61 1.19 -21.28
N THR A 103 -41.45 0.53 -21.42
CA THR A 103 -40.98 -0.47 -20.43
C THR A 103 -40.52 0.20 -19.13
N ALA A 104 -39.94 1.40 -19.18
CA ALA A 104 -39.62 2.19 -17.99
C ALA A 104 -40.89 2.60 -17.23
N GLN A 105 -41.94 3.03 -17.92
CA GLN A 105 -43.23 3.35 -17.29
C GLN A 105 -43.88 2.10 -16.68
N ALA A 106 -43.81 0.94 -17.35
CA ALA A 106 -44.31 -0.32 -16.80
C ALA A 106 -43.53 -0.77 -15.55
N ALA A 107 -42.20 -0.64 -15.55
CA ALA A 107 -41.35 -0.89 -14.39
C ALA A 107 -41.65 0.07 -13.23
N GLN A 108 -41.87 1.36 -13.53
CA GLN A 108 -42.27 2.36 -12.54
C GLN A 108 -43.63 2.06 -11.91
N LEU A 109 -44.61 1.63 -12.70
CA LEU A 109 -45.93 1.21 -12.18
C LEU A 109 -45.80 -0.02 -11.27
N ALA A 110 -45.01 -1.01 -11.67
CA ALA A 110 -44.71 -2.19 -10.85
C ALA A 110 -44.02 -1.81 -9.53
N ALA A 111 -43.06 -0.88 -9.56
CA ALA A 111 -42.38 -0.36 -8.38
C ALA A 111 -43.34 0.34 -7.42
N SER A 112 -44.22 1.17 -7.99
CA SER A 112 -45.16 2.00 -7.22
C SER A 112 -46.20 1.14 -6.48
N GLY A 113 -46.60 0.00 -7.07
CA GLY A 113 -47.44 -0.99 -6.38
C GLY A 113 -46.70 -1.81 -5.34
N ALA A 114 -45.52 -2.35 -5.68
CA ALA A 114 -44.77 -3.27 -4.82
C ALA A 114 -44.17 -2.59 -3.57
N PHE A 115 -43.87 -1.28 -3.64
CA PHE A 115 -43.14 -0.56 -2.60
C PHE A 115 -43.93 0.60 -1.98
N ALA A 116 -45.25 0.63 -2.15
CA ALA A 116 -46.12 1.68 -1.61
C ALA A 116 -46.00 1.83 -0.07
N THR A 117 -45.67 0.76 0.64
CA THR A 117 -45.54 0.72 2.11
C THR A 117 -44.11 0.96 2.60
N MET A 118 -43.15 1.25 1.71
CA MET A 118 -41.75 1.48 2.10
C MET A 118 -41.59 2.84 2.80
N PRO A 119 -40.66 2.96 3.77
CA PRO A 119 -40.46 4.22 4.52
C PRO A 119 -39.95 5.39 3.68
N LEU A 120 -39.25 5.11 2.58
CA LEU A 120 -38.70 6.11 1.68
C LEU A 120 -39.41 6.05 0.33
N SER A 121 -39.72 7.23 -0.23
CA SER A 121 -40.25 7.33 -1.58
C SER A 121 -39.18 7.04 -2.63
N GLY A 122 -39.62 6.58 -3.81
CA GLY A 122 -38.73 6.32 -4.94
C GLY A 122 -37.98 4.98 -4.91
N VAL A 123 -38.31 4.08 -3.97
CA VAL A 123 -37.85 2.68 -4.00
C VAL A 123 -38.35 2.02 -5.29
N GLY A 124 -37.43 1.35 -6.00
CA GLY A 124 -37.69 0.76 -7.32
C GLY A 124 -37.50 1.71 -8.51
N LEU A 125 -37.25 3.00 -8.30
CA LEU A 125 -36.88 3.95 -9.37
C LEU A 125 -35.36 3.94 -9.65
N SER A 126 -34.95 4.58 -10.75
CA SER A 126 -33.55 4.54 -11.24
C SER A 126 -32.48 4.88 -10.19
N PRO A 127 -32.60 5.94 -9.35
CA PRO A 127 -31.59 6.25 -8.34
C PRO A 127 -31.41 5.14 -7.29
N TRP A 128 -32.52 4.56 -6.82
CA TRP A 128 -32.51 3.45 -5.89
C TRP A 128 -31.92 2.19 -6.55
N ARG A 129 -32.21 1.96 -7.83
CA ARG A 129 -31.69 0.84 -8.61
C ARG A 129 -30.17 0.86 -8.69
N TYR A 130 -29.57 2.02 -8.98
CA TYR A 130 -28.11 2.16 -9.03
C TYR A 130 -27.47 1.76 -7.69
N MET A 131 -28.04 2.22 -6.57
CA MET A 131 -27.57 1.81 -5.24
C MET A 131 -27.63 0.29 -5.06
N PHE A 132 -28.73 -0.35 -5.45
CA PHE A 132 -28.90 -1.80 -5.34
C PHE A 132 -27.90 -2.57 -6.21
N ASP A 133 -27.70 -2.15 -7.46
CA ASP A 133 -26.73 -2.81 -8.36
C ASP A 133 -25.27 -2.59 -7.90
N HIS A 134 -24.94 -1.44 -7.31
CA HIS A 134 -23.63 -1.23 -6.70
C HIS A 134 -23.41 -2.13 -5.47
N ALA A 135 -24.44 -2.35 -4.65
CA ALA A 135 -24.37 -3.32 -3.55
C ALA A 135 -24.11 -4.75 -4.06
N ARG A 136 -24.75 -5.15 -5.17
CA ARG A 136 -24.51 -6.45 -5.82
C ARG A 136 -23.09 -6.56 -6.39
N ALA A 137 -22.62 -5.52 -7.08
CA ALA A 137 -21.27 -5.47 -7.62
C ALA A 137 -20.20 -5.54 -6.51
N TYR A 138 -20.44 -4.87 -5.38
CA TYR A 138 -19.58 -4.98 -4.20
C TYR A 138 -19.51 -6.42 -3.68
N LEU A 139 -20.67 -7.06 -3.48
CA LEU A 139 -20.73 -8.45 -3.04
C LEU A 139 -19.97 -9.38 -4.00
N ALA A 140 -20.15 -9.21 -5.31
CA ALA A 140 -19.42 -9.98 -6.31
C ALA A 140 -17.90 -9.76 -6.25
N SER A 141 -17.45 -8.53 -5.95
CA SER A 141 -16.04 -8.22 -5.81
C SER A 141 -15.37 -8.88 -4.59
N VAL A 142 -16.13 -9.11 -3.51
CA VAL A 142 -15.62 -9.68 -2.26
C VAL A 142 -15.71 -11.21 -2.24
N THR A 143 -16.71 -11.78 -2.89
CA THR A 143 -16.96 -13.23 -2.93
C THR A 143 -16.37 -13.92 -4.17
N GLY A 144 -16.11 -13.16 -5.24
CA GLY A 144 -15.69 -13.69 -6.53
C GLY A 144 -16.81 -14.38 -7.32
N ILE A 145 -18.07 -14.28 -6.87
CA ILE A 145 -19.23 -14.91 -7.48
C ILE A 145 -20.16 -13.80 -7.99
N ASP A 146 -20.58 -13.87 -9.26
CA ASP A 146 -21.60 -12.95 -9.76
C ASP A 146 -22.96 -13.30 -9.14
N HIS A 147 -23.35 -12.51 -8.15
CA HIS A 147 -24.60 -12.68 -7.45
C HIS A 147 -25.73 -11.93 -8.17
N GLN A 148 -26.72 -12.68 -8.66
CA GLN A 148 -27.97 -12.12 -9.19
C GLN A 148 -28.87 -11.53 -8.10
N HIS A 149 -28.61 -11.89 -6.84
CA HIS A 149 -29.39 -11.52 -5.66
C HIS A 149 -28.48 -11.07 -4.51
N LEU A 150 -28.96 -10.15 -3.68
CA LEU A 150 -28.34 -9.89 -2.38
C LEU A 150 -28.78 -10.97 -1.36
N PRO A 151 -27.95 -11.31 -0.36
CA PRO A 151 -28.36 -12.20 0.73
C PRO A 151 -29.60 -11.66 1.43
N ASP A 152 -30.60 -12.52 1.64
CA ASP A 152 -31.95 -12.14 2.06
C ASP A 152 -32.48 -12.98 3.22
N GLN A 153 -31.59 -13.61 4.00
CA GLN A 153 -31.96 -14.39 5.18
C GLN A 153 -31.76 -13.59 6.48
N GLU A 154 -32.50 -13.94 7.53
CA GLU A 154 -32.29 -13.37 8.86
C GLU A 154 -30.87 -13.71 9.36
N GLY A 155 -30.16 -12.70 9.88
CA GLY A 155 -28.77 -12.83 10.32
C GLY A 155 -27.72 -12.59 9.23
N ASP A 156 -28.10 -12.60 7.94
CA ASP A 156 -27.20 -12.18 6.86
C ASP A 156 -26.79 -10.70 7.05
N ARG A 157 -25.58 -10.33 6.62
CA ARG A 157 -25.12 -8.94 6.73
C ARG A 157 -25.68 -8.09 5.61
N CYS A 158 -26.16 -6.89 5.93
CA CYS A 158 -26.55 -5.90 4.93
C CYS A 158 -25.31 -5.41 4.14
N MET A 159 -25.37 -5.44 2.80
CA MET A 159 -24.23 -5.02 1.96
C MET A 159 -23.88 -3.54 2.02
N LEU A 160 -24.75 -2.71 2.62
CA LEU A 160 -24.51 -1.28 2.79
C LEU A 160 -23.98 -0.95 4.19
N CYS A 161 -24.69 -1.35 5.25
CA CYS A 161 -24.32 -1.00 6.63
C CYS A 161 -23.59 -2.10 7.41
N GLN A 162 -23.47 -3.32 6.87
CA GLN A 162 -22.79 -4.48 7.45
C GLN A 162 -23.41 -5.05 8.74
N GLU A 163 -24.55 -4.52 9.19
CA GLU A 163 -25.31 -5.06 10.32
C GLU A 163 -26.03 -6.37 9.96
N PRO A 164 -26.15 -7.33 10.89
CA PRO A 164 -27.01 -8.50 10.73
C PRO A 164 -28.47 -8.08 10.52
N MET A 165 -29.12 -8.62 9.50
CA MET A 165 -30.50 -8.30 9.15
C MET A 165 -31.49 -8.95 10.11
N THR A 166 -32.49 -8.19 10.53
CA THR A 166 -33.71 -8.72 11.17
C THR A 166 -34.60 -9.42 10.14
N ALA A 167 -35.56 -10.23 10.59
CA ALA A 167 -36.55 -10.85 9.70
C ALA A 167 -37.25 -9.85 8.76
N ASP A 168 -37.64 -8.68 9.28
CA ASP A 168 -38.25 -7.61 8.47
C ASP A 168 -37.29 -7.04 7.41
N ALA A 169 -36.00 -6.90 7.74
CA ALA A 169 -34.99 -6.40 6.81
C ALA A 169 -34.70 -7.43 5.71
N ALA A 170 -34.58 -8.71 6.07
CA ALA A 170 -34.44 -9.83 5.17
C ALA A 170 -35.61 -9.90 4.17
N GLY A 171 -36.87 -9.81 4.65
CA GLY A 171 -38.06 -9.78 3.79
C GLY A 171 -38.12 -8.58 2.83
N ARG A 172 -37.57 -7.43 3.20
CA ARG A 172 -37.41 -6.29 2.28
C ARG A 172 -36.37 -6.56 1.19
N ILE A 173 -35.21 -7.11 1.54
CA ILE A 173 -34.19 -7.49 0.54
C ILE A 173 -34.73 -8.55 -0.42
N GLN A 174 -35.49 -9.52 0.09
CA GLN A 174 -36.17 -10.51 -0.76
C GLN A 174 -37.13 -9.83 -1.75
N SER A 175 -37.97 -8.90 -1.28
CA SER A 175 -38.88 -8.12 -2.15
C SER A 175 -38.10 -7.29 -3.21
N PHE A 176 -36.91 -6.80 -2.85
CA PHE A 176 -36.04 -6.09 -3.79
C PHE A 176 -35.40 -7.02 -4.82
N ASN A 177 -34.94 -8.21 -4.40
CA ASN A 177 -34.44 -9.26 -5.26
C ASN A 177 -35.49 -9.67 -6.30
N ASP A 178 -36.72 -9.93 -5.85
CA ASP A 178 -37.85 -10.31 -6.71
C ASP A 178 -38.23 -9.21 -7.70
N PHE A 179 -38.26 -7.96 -7.23
CA PHE A 179 -38.52 -6.82 -8.10
C PHE A 179 -37.44 -6.69 -9.18
N VAL A 180 -36.17 -6.70 -8.79
CA VAL A 180 -35.04 -6.52 -9.70
C VAL A 180 -34.95 -7.63 -10.75
N THR A 181 -35.29 -8.86 -10.37
CA THR A 181 -35.32 -10.01 -11.31
C THR A 181 -36.64 -10.17 -12.04
N GLY A 182 -37.66 -9.39 -11.68
CA GLY A 182 -38.97 -9.37 -12.32
C GLY A 182 -38.92 -9.00 -13.80
N ALA A 183 -39.84 -9.58 -14.57
CA ALA A 183 -39.87 -9.45 -16.04
C ALA A 183 -39.97 -8.00 -16.53
N ALA A 184 -40.76 -7.15 -15.84
CA ALA A 184 -40.93 -5.74 -16.21
C ALA A 184 -39.61 -4.94 -16.08
N ASN A 185 -38.87 -5.13 -14.99
CA ASN A 185 -37.59 -4.44 -14.76
C ASN A 185 -36.50 -4.94 -15.69
N LYS A 186 -36.42 -6.25 -15.92
CA LYS A 186 -35.49 -6.82 -16.89
C LYS A 186 -35.75 -6.30 -18.30
N ALA A 187 -37.02 -6.20 -18.70
CA ALA A 187 -37.40 -5.61 -19.99
C ALA A 187 -36.99 -4.12 -20.08
N ALA A 188 -37.23 -3.33 -19.04
CA ALA A 188 -36.83 -1.92 -18.99
C ALA A 188 -35.31 -1.73 -19.11
N GLN A 189 -34.53 -2.55 -18.40
CA GLN A 189 -33.08 -2.51 -18.46
C GLN A 189 -32.55 -2.87 -19.86
N VAL A 190 -33.06 -3.96 -20.44
CA VAL A 190 -32.65 -4.39 -21.79
C VAL A 190 -32.98 -3.30 -22.83
N ALA A 191 -34.16 -2.70 -22.74
CA ALA A 191 -34.58 -1.64 -23.66
C ALA A 191 -33.75 -0.36 -23.49
N SER A 192 -33.45 0.04 -22.26
CA SER A 192 -32.58 1.19 -21.96
C SER A 192 -31.16 0.99 -22.50
N ILE A 193 -30.53 -0.17 -22.27
CA ILE A 193 -29.19 -0.48 -22.79
C ILE A 193 -29.18 -0.45 -24.32
N ALA A 194 -30.18 -1.07 -24.97
CA ALA A 194 -30.27 -1.10 -26.43
C ALA A 194 -30.42 0.30 -27.03
N HIS A 195 -31.24 1.16 -26.41
CA HIS A 195 -31.42 2.55 -26.83
C HIS A 195 -30.14 3.39 -26.62
N GLU A 196 -29.47 3.25 -25.47
CA GLU A 196 -28.22 3.96 -25.16
C GLU A 196 -27.07 3.54 -26.08
N GLU A 197 -26.96 2.27 -26.43
CA GLU A 197 -25.98 1.76 -27.39
C GLU A 197 -26.20 2.39 -28.77
N ALA A 198 -27.46 2.41 -29.26
CA ALA A 198 -27.80 3.02 -30.53
C ALA A 198 -27.45 4.53 -30.55
N LEU A 199 -27.75 5.25 -29.46
CA LEU A 199 -27.37 6.66 -29.32
C LEU A 199 -25.85 6.86 -29.31
N ARG A 200 -25.11 5.94 -28.66
CA ARG A 200 -23.65 6.00 -28.62
C ARG A 200 -23.03 5.83 -30.01
N GLN A 201 -23.55 4.89 -30.81
CA GLN A 201 -23.12 4.69 -32.20
C GLN A 201 -23.33 5.96 -33.03
N ILE A 202 -24.50 6.61 -32.90
CA ILE A 202 -24.81 7.88 -33.59
C ILE A 202 -23.88 9.01 -33.14
N LYS A 203 -23.60 9.13 -31.84
CA LYS A 203 -22.66 10.14 -31.29
C LYS A 203 -21.23 9.93 -31.79
N GLY A 204 -20.82 8.68 -31.99
CA GLY A 204 -19.48 8.29 -32.45
C GLY A 204 -19.21 8.53 -33.94
N LEU A 205 -20.22 8.88 -34.74
CA LEU A 205 -20.05 9.16 -36.16
C LEU A 205 -19.14 10.37 -36.38
N THR A 206 -18.08 10.19 -37.15
CA THR A 206 -17.17 11.27 -37.57
C THR A 206 -17.61 11.77 -38.95
N ILE A 207 -18.38 12.86 -38.97
CA ILE A 207 -18.92 13.46 -40.20
C ILE A 207 -18.08 14.70 -40.55
N ALA A 208 -17.44 14.68 -41.72
CA ALA A 208 -16.64 15.81 -42.21
C ALA A 208 -17.55 17.00 -42.59
N THR A 209 -17.02 18.22 -42.47
CA THR A 209 -17.71 19.43 -42.95
C THR A 209 -17.74 19.48 -44.48
N GLY A 210 -18.71 20.20 -45.06
CA GLY A 210 -18.79 20.38 -46.52
C GLY A 210 -17.49 20.94 -47.11
N GLU A 211 -16.89 21.95 -46.46
CA GLU A 211 -15.59 22.52 -46.86
C GLU A 211 -14.47 21.47 -46.86
N ALA A 212 -14.42 20.60 -45.86
CA ALA A 212 -13.42 19.53 -45.78
C ALA A 212 -13.62 18.47 -46.88
N VAL A 213 -14.87 18.16 -47.24
CA VAL A 213 -15.21 17.26 -48.35
C VAL A 213 -14.81 17.88 -49.69
N GLU A 214 -15.11 19.16 -49.91
CA GLU A 214 -14.74 19.89 -51.13
C GLU A 214 -13.22 19.97 -51.29
N ALA A 215 -12.49 20.28 -50.20
CA ALA A 215 -11.04 20.29 -50.20
C ALA A 215 -10.45 18.90 -50.50
N ALA A 216 -11.00 17.85 -49.90
CA ALA A 216 -10.54 16.47 -50.11
C ALA A 216 -10.79 15.96 -51.53
N LEU A 217 -11.85 16.45 -52.19
CA LEU A 217 -12.24 16.04 -53.54
C LEU A 217 -11.86 17.06 -54.62
N GLY A 218 -11.01 18.05 -54.33
CA GLY A 218 -10.59 19.07 -55.30
C GLY A 218 -9.99 18.46 -56.58
N GLU A 219 -9.00 17.56 -56.44
CA GLU A 219 -8.39 16.88 -57.60
C GLU A 219 -9.40 16.06 -58.40
N PHE A 220 -10.39 15.47 -57.74
CA PHE A 220 -11.46 14.70 -58.39
C PHE A 220 -12.40 15.62 -59.19
N GLY A 221 -12.80 16.75 -58.60
CA GLY A 221 -13.63 17.75 -59.27
C GLY A 221 -12.98 18.37 -60.51
N ASP A 222 -11.66 18.54 -60.49
CA ASP A 222 -10.90 19.10 -61.62
C ASP A 222 -10.79 18.16 -62.83
N LEU A 223 -11.15 16.87 -62.70
CA LEU A 223 -11.06 15.92 -63.80
C LEU A 223 -12.18 16.11 -64.83
N SER A 224 -13.36 16.58 -64.43
CA SER A 224 -14.46 16.90 -65.36
C SER A 224 -15.55 17.74 -64.70
N ALA A 225 -16.33 18.47 -65.50
CA ALA A 225 -17.48 19.22 -65.00
C ALA A 225 -18.53 18.31 -64.30
N ALA A 226 -18.69 17.06 -64.79
CA ALA A 226 -19.58 16.08 -64.17
C ALA A 226 -19.09 15.67 -62.78
N ARG A 227 -17.78 15.44 -62.61
CA ARG A 227 -17.16 15.12 -61.31
C ARG A 227 -17.26 16.30 -60.34
N LYS A 228 -17.06 17.53 -60.82
CA LYS A 228 -17.27 18.75 -60.02
C LYS A 228 -18.70 18.88 -59.48
N ALA A 229 -19.71 18.58 -60.30
CA ALA A 229 -21.10 18.54 -59.85
C ALA A 229 -21.34 17.43 -58.80
N MET A 230 -20.66 16.28 -58.93
CA MET A 230 -20.73 15.21 -57.94
C MET A 230 -20.14 15.62 -56.59
N VAL A 231 -19.04 16.38 -56.58
CA VAL A 231 -18.46 16.93 -55.33
C VAL A 231 -19.49 17.75 -54.55
N ALA A 232 -20.22 18.64 -55.23
CA ALA A 232 -21.27 19.44 -54.59
C ALA A 232 -22.39 18.57 -53.99
N LEU A 233 -22.76 17.48 -54.67
CA LEU A 233 -23.76 16.52 -54.18
C LEU A 233 -23.27 15.77 -52.93
N ILE A 234 -22.01 15.32 -52.92
CA ILE A 234 -21.40 14.63 -51.76
C ILE A 234 -21.28 15.61 -50.59
N SER A 235 -20.81 16.83 -50.82
CA SER A 235 -20.74 17.90 -49.81
C SER A 235 -22.10 18.15 -49.15
N ALA A 236 -23.15 18.29 -49.96
CA ALA A 236 -24.52 18.46 -49.46
C ALA A 236 -25.00 17.27 -48.61
N TYR A 237 -24.71 16.03 -49.01
CA TYR A 237 -25.05 14.84 -48.24
C TYR A 237 -24.38 14.85 -46.86
N TYR A 238 -23.08 15.18 -46.77
CA TYR A 238 -22.36 15.25 -45.49
C TYR A 238 -22.89 16.36 -44.58
N VAL A 239 -23.24 17.52 -45.15
CA VAL A 239 -23.85 18.62 -44.39
C VAL A 239 -25.20 18.21 -43.79
N GLU A 240 -26.08 17.59 -44.58
CA GLU A 240 -27.38 17.12 -44.08
C GLU A 240 -27.25 15.95 -43.09
N ALA A 241 -26.26 15.06 -43.28
CA ALA A 241 -25.93 14.01 -42.31
C ALA A 241 -25.50 14.59 -40.96
N GLY A 242 -24.65 15.62 -40.98
CA GLY A 242 -24.22 16.34 -39.77
C GLY A 242 -25.40 16.95 -39.02
N LYS A 243 -26.26 17.70 -39.73
CA LYS A 243 -27.48 18.28 -39.15
C LYS A 243 -28.40 17.24 -38.54
N ARG A 244 -28.59 16.10 -39.22
CA ARG A 244 -29.45 15.01 -38.72
C ARG A 244 -28.88 14.38 -37.47
N ARG A 245 -27.57 14.09 -37.43
CA ARG A 245 -26.87 13.56 -36.26
C ARG A 245 -27.04 14.51 -35.07
N ASP A 246 -26.80 15.80 -35.28
CA ASP A 246 -26.90 16.82 -34.22
C ASP A 246 -28.34 16.91 -33.69
N ALA A 247 -29.34 16.90 -34.58
CA ALA A 247 -30.75 16.89 -34.18
C ALA A 247 -31.13 15.66 -33.33
N ILE A 248 -30.61 14.47 -33.67
CA ILE A 248 -30.83 13.25 -32.87
C ILE A 248 -30.19 13.36 -31.49
N VAL A 249 -28.97 13.89 -31.41
CA VAL A 249 -28.27 14.08 -30.14
C VAL A 249 -29.00 15.07 -29.23
N VAL A 250 -29.52 16.16 -29.79
CA VAL A 250 -30.32 17.15 -29.05
C VAL A 250 -31.65 16.54 -28.60
N ALA A 251 -32.36 15.84 -29.48
CA ALA A 251 -33.61 15.15 -29.15
C ALA A 251 -33.44 14.15 -28.00
N ALA A 252 -32.32 13.41 -27.99
CA ALA A 252 -32.01 12.47 -26.92
C ALA A 252 -31.75 13.16 -25.57
N ALA A 253 -31.20 14.37 -25.55
CA ALA A 253 -30.98 15.13 -24.32
C ALA A 253 -32.29 15.71 -23.76
N LEU A 254 -33.22 16.11 -24.62
CA LEU A 254 -34.50 16.72 -24.24
C LEU A 254 -35.63 15.70 -24.08
N SER A 255 -35.40 14.43 -24.44
CA SER A 255 -36.44 13.39 -24.56
C SER A 255 -37.57 13.76 -25.53
N GLU A 256 -37.26 14.58 -26.53
CA GLU A 256 -38.20 15.09 -27.53
C GLU A 256 -37.82 14.62 -28.93
N TYR A 257 -38.45 13.53 -29.36
CA TYR A 257 -38.16 12.87 -30.65
C TYR A 257 -39.12 13.36 -31.73
N ALA A 258 -39.09 14.68 -31.97
CA ALA A 258 -39.82 15.34 -33.04
C ALA A 258 -39.30 14.94 -34.44
N ALA A 259 -39.83 15.55 -35.50
CA ALA A 259 -39.38 15.27 -36.86
C ALA A 259 -37.90 15.66 -37.04
N PHE A 260 -37.08 14.69 -37.46
CA PHE A 260 -35.68 14.91 -37.78
C PHE A 260 -35.51 15.45 -39.21
N PRO A 261 -34.48 16.26 -39.48
CA PRO A 261 -34.15 16.69 -40.84
C PRO A 261 -34.05 15.51 -41.81
N GLN A 262 -34.47 15.70 -43.06
CA GLN A 262 -34.39 14.65 -44.08
C GLN A 262 -32.95 14.50 -44.56
N LEU A 263 -32.44 13.26 -44.58
CA LEU A 263 -31.14 12.98 -45.18
C LEU A 263 -31.27 12.96 -46.71
N ALA A 264 -30.29 13.54 -47.41
CA ALA A 264 -30.20 13.44 -48.86
C ALA A 264 -30.01 11.99 -49.32
N ALA A 265 -30.22 11.71 -50.60
CA ALA A 265 -30.06 10.36 -51.15
C ALA A 265 -28.64 9.81 -50.88
N PRO A 266 -28.49 8.53 -50.47
CA PRO A 266 -27.20 7.89 -50.23
C PRO A 266 -26.22 8.06 -51.39
N VAL A 267 -24.97 8.40 -51.07
CA VAL A 267 -23.91 8.65 -52.07
C VAL A 267 -22.94 7.48 -52.21
N ALA A 268 -22.99 6.47 -51.33
CA ALA A 268 -22.05 5.36 -51.29
C ALA A 268 -21.96 4.60 -52.64
N SER A 269 -23.09 4.30 -53.28
CA SER A 269 -23.09 3.63 -54.59
C SER A 269 -22.42 4.47 -55.68
N LYS A 270 -22.67 5.78 -55.69
CA LYS A 270 -22.04 6.72 -56.64
C LYS A 270 -20.53 6.82 -56.41
N LEU A 271 -20.10 6.92 -55.16
CA LEU A 271 -18.69 6.93 -54.78
C LEU A 271 -17.96 5.66 -55.23
N ARG A 272 -18.60 4.49 -55.04
CA ARG A 272 -18.05 3.19 -55.46
C ARG A 272 -17.89 3.10 -56.98
N THR A 273 -18.94 3.39 -57.74
CA THR A 273 -18.90 3.37 -59.21
C THR A 273 -17.80 4.29 -59.75
N GLU A 274 -17.66 5.47 -59.14
CA GLU A 274 -16.68 6.44 -59.60
C GLU A 274 -15.24 6.07 -59.21
N ALA A 275 -15.03 5.46 -58.04
CA ALA A 275 -13.74 4.89 -57.66
C ALA A 275 -13.29 3.78 -58.62
N GLU A 276 -14.23 2.92 -59.05
CA GLU A 276 -13.99 1.88 -60.06
C GLU A 276 -13.67 2.50 -61.44
N ALA A 277 -14.40 3.54 -61.85
CA ALA A 277 -14.16 4.26 -63.10
C ALA A 277 -12.78 4.93 -63.12
N LEU A 278 -12.36 5.56 -62.03
CA LEU A 278 -11.04 6.18 -61.91
C LEU A 278 -9.91 5.15 -61.99
N GLU A 279 -10.08 3.94 -61.44
CA GLU A 279 -9.09 2.88 -61.59
C GLU A 279 -9.00 2.39 -63.04
N ALA A 280 -10.14 2.20 -63.72
CA ALA A 280 -10.17 1.80 -65.12
C ALA A 280 -9.50 2.84 -66.03
N GLU A 281 -9.76 4.13 -65.78
CA GLU A 281 -9.08 5.23 -66.46
C GLU A 281 -7.57 5.25 -66.16
N ALA A 282 -7.16 5.07 -64.91
CA ALA A 282 -5.74 5.05 -64.52
C ALA A 282 -4.98 3.86 -65.14
N LEU A 283 -5.62 2.69 -65.27
CA LEU A 283 -5.05 1.53 -65.95
C LEU A 283 -4.91 1.76 -67.46
N THR A 284 -5.81 2.54 -68.06
CA THR A 284 -5.73 2.92 -69.48
C THR A 284 -4.57 3.88 -69.71
N ASP A 285 -4.41 4.85 -68.82
CA ASP A 285 -3.29 5.76 -68.83
C ASP A 285 -1.93 5.07 -68.63
N ASP A 286 -1.83 4.11 -67.69
CA ASP A 286 -0.58 3.37 -67.46
C ASP A 286 -0.14 2.58 -68.69
N LYS A 287 -1.09 1.98 -69.42
CA LYS A 287 -0.82 1.31 -70.69
C LYS A 287 -0.28 2.29 -71.72
N ALA A 288 -0.88 3.48 -71.83
CA ALA A 288 -0.41 4.53 -72.72
C ALA A 288 0.96 5.12 -72.30
N ALA A 289 1.30 5.06 -71.01
CA ALA A 289 2.61 5.50 -70.50
C ALA A 289 3.74 4.50 -70.76
N ALA A 290 3.42 3.20 -70.85
CA ALA A 290 4.40 2.13 -71.05
C ALA A 290 5.03 2.12 -72.46
N ASP A 291 4.34 2.72 -73.44
CA ASP A 291 4.75 2.71 -74.86
C ASP A 291 5.69 3.89 -75.25
N ASP A 292 6.07 4.78 -74.32
CA ASP A 292 6.86 5.98 -74.62
C ASP A 292 8.16 6.09 -73.81
N GLY A 293 9.26 5.62 -74.41
CA GLY A 293 10.60 5.53 -73.79
C GLY A 293 11.32 6.87 -73.57
N ASN A 294 10.97 7.93 -74.31
CA ASN A 294 11.64 9.24 -74.16
C ASN A 294 11.14 10.01 -72.93
N ARG A 295 9.88 9.83 -72.53
CA ARG A 295 9.29 10.56 -71.40
C ARG A 295 9.74 10.05 -70.02
N ALA A 296 10.35 8.88 -69.92
CA ALA A 296 10.86 8.35 -68.65
C ALA A 296 12.02 9.19 -68.08
N THR A 297 12.90 9.66 -68.96
CA THR A 297 14.04 10.51 -68.60
C THR A 297 13.55 11.89 -68.16
N ASP A 298 12.58 12.45 -68.88
CA ASP A 298 11.95 13.74 -68.56
C ASP A 298 11.22 13.69 -67.21
N ARG A 299 10.55 12.57 -66.89
CA ARG A 299 9.94 12.32 -65.57
C ARG A 299 10.98 12.32 -64.45
N ALA A 300 12.08 11.58 -64.61
CA ALA A 300 13.14 11.52 -63.61
C ALA A 300 13.80 12.90 -63.38
N ARG A 301 13.99 13.68 -64.45
CA ARG A 301 14.52 15.04 -64.38
C ARG A 301 13.53 15.99 -63.68
N ARG A 302 12.25 15.97 -64.07
CA ARG A 302 11.17 16.74 -63.43
C ARG A 302 11.08 16.42 -61.94
N ASP A 303 11.04 15.15 -61.57
CA ASP A 303 10.89 14.69 -60.19
C ASP A 303 12.07 15.15 -59.33
N THR A 304 13.30 15.09 -59.87
CA THR A 304 14.49 15.63 -59.21
C THR A 304 14.41 17.14 -58.99
N LEU A 305 14.01 17.91 -60.01
CA LEU A 305 13.88 19.37 -59.90
C LEU A 305 12.74 19.78 -58.96
N LYS A 306 11.62 19.05 -58.99
CA LYS A 306 10.46 19.25 -58.11
C LYS A 306 10.81 18.97 -56.65
N ASP A 307 11.54 17.90 -56.38
CA ASP A 307 12.03 17.58 -55.03
C ASP A 307 12.96 18.67 -54.49
N ARG A 308 13.86 19.21 -55.33
CA ARG A 308 14.76 20.32 -54.97
C ARG A 308 14.00 21.62 -54.72
N LYS A 309 13.02 21.95 -55.57
CA LYS A 309 12.14 23.13 -55.39
C LYS A 309 11.38 23.04 -54.08
N LYS A 310 10.74 21.88 -53.84
CA LYS A 310 10.03 21.60 -52.59
C LYS A 310 10.96 21.66 -51.38
N LEU A 311 12.19 21.16 -51.49
CA LEU A 311 13.19 21.31 -50.41
C LEU A 311 13.56 22.78 -50.17
N GLY A 312 13.56 23.62 -51.20
CA GLY A 312 13.67 25.07 -51.09
C GLY A 312 12.50 25.71 -50.34
N ASP A 313 11.27 25.31 -50.66
CA ASP A 313 10.07 25.77 -49.95
C ASP A 313 10.06 25.32 -48.48
N ASP A 314 10.49 24.08 -48.23
CA ASP A 314 10.58 23.46 -46.91
C ASP A 314 11.90 23.82 -46.16
N LEU A 315 12.77 24.66 -46.73
CA LEU A 315 14.15 24.86 -46.28
C LEU A 315 14.23 25.32 -44.82
N THR A 316 13.38 26.27 -44.43
CA THR A 316 13.31 26.78 -43.06
C THR A 316 12.97 25.67 -42.06
N ILE A 317 12.05 24.78 -42.43
CA ILE A 317 11.61 23.64 -41.58
C ILE A 317 12.77 22.64 -41.42
N VAL A 318 13.46 22.32 -42.52
CA VAL A 318 14.56 21.36 -42.52
C VAL A 318 15.78 21.90 -41.75
N LEU A 319 16.10 23.19 -41.87
CA LEU A 319 17.16 23.83 -41.09
C LEU A 319 16.82 23.92 -39.60
N ALA A 320 15.58 24.25 -39.25
CA ALA A 320 15.14 24.21 -37.85
C ALA A 320 15.25 22.80 -37.27
N ARG A 321 14.95 21.77 -38.07
CA ARG A 321 15.12 20.38 -37.67
C ARG A 321 16.58 20.01 -37.43
N LEU A 322 17.50 20.47 -38.28
CA LEU A 322 18.94 20.30 -38.09
C LEU A 322 19.38 20.88 -36.74
N ALA A 323 19.03 22.16 -36.47
CA ALA A 323 19.36 22.85 -35.22
C ALA A 323 18.84 22.10 -33.98
N ASN A 324 17.57 21.68 -34.01
CA ASN A 324 16.96 20.91 -32.92
C ASN A 324 17.69 19.58 -32.66
N LEU A 325 18.16 18.91 -33.72
CA LEU A 325 18.88 17.64 -33.59
C LEU A 325 20.31 17.84 -33.06
N GLU A 326 20.99 18.91 -33.46
CA GLU A 326 22.27 19.33 -32.89
C GLU A 326 22.15 19.64 -31.40
N GLU A 327 21.16 20.44 -31.02
CA GLU A 327 20.88 20.78 -29.62
C GLU A 327 20.59 19.52 -28.79
N ARG A 328 19.71 18.64 -29.27
CA ARG A 328 19.41 17.37 -28.59
C ARG A 328 20.68 16.52 -28.38
N ARG A 329 21.56 16.42 -29.38
CA ARG A 329 22.81 15.65 -29.24
C ARG A 329 23.74 16.27 -28.19
N LYS A 330 23.82 17.61 -28.11
CA LYS A 330 24.57 18.30 -27.05
C LYS A 330 23.97 18.03 -25.67
N LEU A 331 22.65 18.14 -25.53
CA LEU A 331 21.96 17.87 -24.27
C LEU A 331 22.15 16.42 -23.80
N LEU A 332 22.05 15.45 -24.70
CA LEU A 332 22.32 14.05 -24.37
C LEU A 332 23.76 13.84 -23.92
N SER A 333 24.75 14.46 -24.58
CA SER A 333 26.13 14.40 -24.11
C SER A 333 26.31 15.00 -22.71
N CYS A 334 25.56 16.05 -22.37
CA CYS A 334 25.54 16.59 -21.01
C CYS A 334 24.89 15.60 -20.02
N CYS A 335 23.77 14.97 -20.40
CA CYS A 335 23.12 13.93 -19.59
C CYS A 335 24.07 12.78 -19.30
N ASP A 336 24.78 12.29 -20.31
CA ASP A 336 25.77 11.22 -20.18
C ASP A 336 26.93 11.66 -19.27
N ALA A 337 27.38 12.91 -19.37
CA ALA A 337 28.45 13.45 -18.53
C ALA A 337 28.06 13.62 -17.05
N VAL A 338 26.77 13.80 -16.75
CA VAL A 338 26.24 13.88 -15.37
C VAL A 338 25.57 12.59 -14.90
N GLU A 339 25.67 11.51 -15.68
CA GLU A 339 25.07 10.23 -15.34
C GLU A 339 25.77 9.60 -14.13
N THR A 340 25.07 9.54 -13.00
CA THR A 340 25.59 8.95 -11.75
C THR A 340 25.35 7.44 -11.67
N GLY A 341 24.71 6.84 -12.67
CA GLY A 341 24.27 5.44 -12.65
C GLY A 341 25.40 4.42 -12.47
N SER A 342 26.60 4.70 -13.00
CA SER A 342 27.79 3.86 -12.84
C SER A 342 28.33 3.92 -11.40
N VAL A 343 28.41 5.13 -10.83
CA VAL A 343 28.83 5.36 -9.44
C VAL A 343 27.87 4.71 -8.46
N SER A 344 26.56 4.89 -8.66
CA SER A 344 25.51 4.28 -7.83
C SER A 344 25.54 2.75 -7.86
N ARG A 345 25.79 2.14 -9.03
CA ARG A 345 25.97 0.69 -9.17
C ARG A 345 27.21 0.19 -8.43
N GLN A 346 28.34 0.90 -8.57
CA GLN A 346 29.58 0.53 -7.88
C GLN A 346 29.45 0.66 -6.35
N MET A 347 28.81 1.73 -5.86
CA MET A 347 28.57 1.95 -4.43
C MET A 347 27.67 0.85 -3.85
N THR A 348 26.61 0.47 -4.57
CA THR A 348 25.75 -0.67 -4.20
C THR A 348 26.54 -1.98 -4.11
N SER A 349 27.39 -2.26 -5.12
CA SER A 349 28.23 -3.46 -5.13
C SER A 349 29.19 -3.54 -3.95
N LEU A 350 29.91 -2.44 -3.66
CA LEU A 350 30.87 -2.38 -2.55
C LEU A 350 30.16 -2.52 -1.19
N ARG A 351 29.00 -1.90 -1.02
CA ARG A 351 28.21 -1.96 0.22
C ARG A 351 27.72 -3.39 0.49
N ARG A 352 27.24 -4.09 -0.54
CA ARG A 352 26.82 -5.49 -0.43
C ARG A 352 27.97 -6.40 -0.01
N SER A 353 29.17 -6.22 -0.58
CA SER A 353 30.33 -7.04 -0.26
C SER A 353 30.98 -6.73 1.10
N LEU A 354 31.01 -5.45 1.51
CA LEU A 354 31.79 -5.03 2.69
C LEU A 354 30.97 -4.96 3.98
N VAL A 355 29.65 -4.78 3.92
CA VAL A 355 28.81 -4.52 5.11
C VAL A 355 27.68 -5.52 5.23
N MET A 356 26.95 -5.79 4.14
CA MET A 356 25.69 -6.54 4.24
C MET A 356 25.88 -8.01 4.59
N GLN A 357 26.89 -8.68 4.04
CA GLN A 357 27.13 -10.11 4.33
C GLN A 357 27.44 -10.35 5.82
N ASP A 358 28.21 -9.46 6.46
CA ASP A 358 28.56 -9.60 7.87
C ASP A 358 27.45 -9.10 8.79
N LEU A 359 26.66 -8.11 8.37
CA LEU A 359 25.47 -7.68 9.10
C LEU A 359 24.39 -8.76 9.08
N GLU A 360 24.12 -9.36 7.92
CA GLU A 360 23.13 -10.44 7.77
C GLU A 360 23.44 -11.62 8.70
N LYS A 361 24.70 -12.08 8.71
CA LYS A 361 25.13 -13.15 9.63
C LYS A 361 24.91 -12.79 11.10
N ARG A 362 25.22 -11.55 11.50
CA ARG A 362 25.00 -11.07 12.88
C ARG A 362 23.52 -11.02 13.22
N VAL A 363 22.68 -10.50 12.32
CA VAL A 363 21.22 -10.43 12.52
C VAL A 363 20.63 -11.83 12.70
N VAL A 364 21.02 -12.79 11.87
CA VAL A 364 20.58 -14.19 11.99
C VAL A 364 21.02 -14.79 13.33
N ALA A 365 22.27 -14.57 13.74
CA ALA A 365 22.78 -15.05 15.03
C ALA A 365 22.02 -14.45 16.23
N GLU A 366 21.63 -13.18 16.17
CA GLU A 366 20.83 -12.54 17.22
C GLU A 366 19.39 -13.07 17.24
N ILE A 367 18.76 -13.28 16.06
CA ILE A 367 17.42 -13.89 15.94
C ILE A 367 17.40 -15.30 16.55
N GLU A 368 18.43 -16.11 16.29
CA GLU A 368 18.59 -17.44 16.89
C GLU A 368 18.77 -17.36 18.41
N THR A 369 19.62 -16.43 18.87
CA THR A 369 19.89 -16.23 20.30
C THR A 369 18.61 -15.83 21.04
N LEU A 370 17.78 -14.96 20.46
CA LEU A 370 16.52 -14.49 21.04
C LEU A 370 15.33 -15.43 20.81
N ALA A 371 15.54 -16.62 20.22
CA ALA A 371 14.49 -17.62 19.95
C ALA A 371 13.34 -17.14 19.05
N LEU A 372 13.69 -16.43 17.98
CA LEU A 372 12.73 -15.98 16.95
C LEU A 372 12.75 -16.87 15.68
N THR A 373 13.28 -18.09 15.79
CA THR A 373 13.54 -18.99 14.65
C THR A 373 12.28 -19.61 14.02
N HIS A 374 11.12 -19.53 14.69
CA HIS A 374 9.85 -19.98 14.13
C HIS A 374 9.34 -19.07 13.00
N ILE A 375 9.92 -17.87 12.87
CA ILE A 375 9.60 -16.91 11.83
C ILE A 375 10.71 -16.94 10.77
N PRO A 376 10.38 -17.17 9.49
CA PRO A 376 11.39 -17.23 8.44
C PRO A 376 11.79 -15.80 8.04
N PHE A 377 12.76 -15.22 8.74
CA PHE A 377 13.30 -13.90 8.38
C PHE A 377 14.28 -13.98 7.21
N ALA A 378 14.28 -12.94 6.37
CA ALA A 378 15.26 -12.71 5.32
C ALA A 378 15.73 -11.26 5.35
N VAL A 379 17.03 -11.07 5.15
CA VAL A 379 17.63 -9.73 5.06
C VAL A 379 17.58 -9.27 3.62
N ASN A 380 16.91 -8.14 3.38
CA ASN A 380 16.78 -7.52 2.07
C ASN A 380 17.47 -6.16 2.04
N ASP A 381 18.00 -5.79 0.87
CA ASP A 381 18.58 -4.48 0.61
C ASP A 381 17.64 -3.60 -0.22
N ARG A 382 17.41 -2.37 0.24
CA ARG A 382 16.67 -1.36 -0.52
C ARG A 382 17.52 -0.12 -0.68
N SER A 383 17.75 0.30 -1.93
CA SER A 383 18.47 1.54 -2.21
C SER A 383 17.54 2.56 -2.85
N GLN A 384 17.51 3.78 -2.32
CA GLN A 384 16.76 4.90 -2.85
C GLN A 384 17.62 6.17 -2.74
N ASP A 385 17.80 6.89 -3.85
CA ASP A 385 18.48 8.19 -3.90
C ASP A 385 19.88 8.21 -3.26
N GLY A 386 20.65 7.12 -3.44
CA GLY A 386 22.01 6.98 -2.88
C GLY A 386 22.07 6.58 -1.40
N GLN A 387 20.91 6.54 -0.72
CA GLN A 387 20.77 6.01 0.63
C GLN A 387 20.35 4.53 0.54
N SER A 388 21.08 3.64 1.21
CA SER A 388 20.67 2.24 1.32
C SER A 388 20.13 1.98 2.70
N TYR A 389 18.98 1.34 2.71
CA TYR A 389 18.31 0.81 3.89
C TYR A 389 18.48 -0.70 3.90
N PHE A 390 18.61 -1.23 5.10
CA PHE A 390 18.52 -2.65 5.38
C PHE A 390 17.12 -2.91 5.94
N GLU A 391 16.47 -3.95 5.45
CA GLU A 391 15.16 -4.39 5.93
C GLU A 391 15.23 -5.87 6.27
N VAL A 392 14.83 -6.24 7.49
CA VAL A 392 14.54 -7.64 7.80
C VAL A 392 13.10 -7.90 7.42
N GLY A 393 12.88 -8.55 6.29
CA GLY A 393 11.56 -8.97 5.83
C GLY A 393 11.27 -10.42 6.21
N LEU A 394 10.05 -10.86 5.91
CA LEU A 394 9.69 -12.27 5.93
C LEU A 394 10.07 -12.93 4.61
N ASN A 395 10.69 -14.10 4.67
CA ASN A 395 10.94 -14.99 3.54
C ASN A 395 9.63 -15.69 3.15
N ALA A 396 8.73 -14.93 2.51
CA ALA A 396 7.42 -15.38 2.06
C ALA A 396 7.24 -15.06 0.56
N ALA A 397 6.45 -15.89 -0.14
CA ALA A 397 6.17 -15.70 -1.57
C ALA A 397 5.46 -14.38 -1.89
N LYS A 398 4.90 -13.70 -0.87
CA LYS A 398 4.26 -12.39 -0.99
C LYS A 398 4.87 -11.45 0.05
N ALA A 399 5.24 -10.24 -0.39
CA ALA A 399 5.70 -9.19 0.50
C ALA A 399 4.57 -8.75 1.44
N ILE A 400 4.66 -9.11 2.72
CA ILE A 400 3.72 -8.73 3.77
C ILE A 400 4.52 -7.97 4.82
N SER A 401 3.97 -6.83 5.27
CA SER A 401 4.62 -6.03 6.32
C SER A 401 4.71 -6.82 7.62
N ASN A 402 5.88 -6.76 8.26
CA ASN A 402 6.13 -7.38 9.56
C ASN A 402 5.11 -6.97 10.62
N SER A 403 4.58 -5.74 10.55
CA SER A 403 3.58 -5.23 11.49
C SER A 403 2.23 -5.98 11.46
N LYS A 404 1.95 -6.69 10.36
CA LYS A 404 0.72 -7.49 10.18
C LYS A 404 0.88 -8.95 10.59
N VAL A 405 2.11 -9.40 10.85
CA VAL A 405 2.43 -10.82 11.08
C VAL A 405 3.04 -11.02 12.46
N LEU A 406 3.95 -10.15 12.86
CA LEU A 406 4.63 -10.23 14.16
C LEU A 406 3.73 -9.68 15.26
N SER A 407 3.67 -10.39 16.37
CA SER A 407 3.13 -9.84 17.63
C SER A 407 3.98 -8.67 18.12
N GLU A 408 3.43 -7.82 18.99
CA GLU A 408 4.17 -6.68 19.56
C GLU A 408 5.49 -7.11 20.23
N GLY A 409 5.47 -8.22 20.97
CA GLY A 409 6.67 -8.78 21.60
C GLY A 409 7.71 -9.23 20.57
N GLU A 410 7.29 -9.87 19.47
CA GLU A 410 8.21 -10.30 18.40
C GLU A 410 8.80 -9.12 17.63
N GLN A 411 8.02 -8.05 17.43
CA GLN A 411 8.53 -6.83 16.82
C GLN A 411 9.64 -6.20 17.67
N ARG A 412 9.44 -6.12 18.99
CA ARG A 412 10.45 -5.57 19.92
C ARG A 412 11.68 -6.46 20.00
N ALA A 413 11.51 -7.78 20.05
CA ALA A 413 12.62 -8.72 20.07
C ALA A 413 13.43 -8.67 18.75
N LEU A 414 12.76 -8.54 17.60
CA LEU A 414 13.44 -8.35 16.32
C LEU A 414 14.18 -7.00 16.25
N ALA A 415 13.56 -5.93 16.73
CA ALA A 415 14.21 -4.62 16.79
C ALA A 415 15.48 -4.67 17.65
N LEU A 416 15.41 -5.34 18.81
CA LEU A 416 16.57 -5.56 19.67
C LEU A 416 17.64 -6.42 19.00
N ALA A 417 17.25 -7.48 18.27
CA ALA A 417 18.18 -8.31 17.50
C ALA A 417 18.93 -7.48 16.44
N CYS A 418 18.20 -6.67 15.65
CA CYS A 418 18.80 -5.79 14.65
C CYS A 418 19.76 -4.77 15.27
N PHE A 419 19.35 -4.15 16.38
CA PHE A 419 20.18 -3.19 17.11
C PHE A 419 21.47 -3.84 17.64
N LEU A 420 21.37 -4.99 18.32
CA LEU A 420 22.53 -5.73 18.82
C LEU A 420 23.44 -6.21 17.69
N ALA A 421 22.85 -6.64 16.58
CA ALA A 421 23.60 -7.06 15.40
C ALA A 421 24.40 -5.90 14.82
N GLU A 422 23.81 -4.70 14.69
CA GLU A 422 24.49 -3.50 14.21
C GLU A 422 25.64 -3.11 15.14
N VAL A 423 25.34 -3.01 16.44
CA VAL A 423 26.29 -2.65 17.51
C VAL A 423 27.46 -3.64 17.60
N GLY A 424 27.22 -4.94 17.38
CA GLY A 424 28.25 -5.98 17.48
C GLY A 424 29.41 -5.86 16.49
N GLY A 425 29.29 -5.01 15.47
CA GLY A 425 30.38 -4.74 14.51
C GLY A 425 31.10 -3.43 14.79
N ASP A 426 30.61 -2.65 15.75
CA ASP A 426 31.31 -1.48 16.22
C ASP A 426 32.37 -1.91 17.25
N THR A 427 33.63 -1.65 16.91
CA THR A 427 34.78 -1.84 17.81
C THR A 427 34.84 -0.81 18.94
N SER A 428 34.08 0.27 18.82
CA SER A 428 34.00 1.29 19.85
C SER A 428 33.15 0.78 21.02
N ARG A 429 33.75 0.73 22.22
CA ARG A 429 33.10 0.25 23.46
C ARG A 429 32.15 1.29 24.06
N GLN A 430 31.40 2.00 23.21
CA GLN A 430 30.43 3.00 23.65
C GLN A 430 29.35 2.36 24.50
N GLY A 431 28.95 3.04 25.57
CA GLY A 431 27.90 2.58 26.46
C GLY A 431 26.55 2.47 25.74
N MET A 432 25.75 1.50 26.13
CA MET A 432 24.39 1.28 25.62
C MET A 432 23.37 1.62 26.69
N ILE A 433 22.33 2.35 26.31
CA ILE A 433 21.18 2.65 27.18
C ILE A 433 19.96 2.00 26.55
N ILE A 434 19.28 1.15 27.30
CA ILE A 434 18.14 0.36 26.81
C ILE A 434 16.96 0.62 27.74
N ASP A 435 15.90 1.20 27.17
CA ASP A 435 14.65 1.47 27.88
C ASP A 435 13.63 0.36 27.61
N ASP A 436 13.24 -0.32 28.67
CA ASP A 436 12.28 -1.42 28.74
C ASP A 436 12.38 -2.44 27.59
N PRO A 437 13.49 -3.21 27.52
CA PRO A 437 13.72 -4.15 26.41
C PRO A 437 12.74 -5.32 26.35
N VAL A 438 11.91 -5.50 27.38
CA VAL A 438 10.97 -6.60 27.49
C VAL A 438 9.58 -6.11 27.89
N SER A 439 8.69 -6.02 26.91
CA SER A 439 7.26 -5.80 27.14
C SER A 439 6.47 -6.85 26.39
N SER A 440 5.44 -7.43 27.00
CA SER A 440 4.59 -8.44 26.34
C SER A 440 5.37 -9.66 25.82
N LEU A 441 6.54 -9.97 26.40
CA LEU A 441 7.35 -11.15 26.09
C LEU A 441 7.07 -12.29 27.08
N ASP A 442 7.16 -13.52 26.60
CA ASP A 442 7.11 -14.70 27.46
C ASP A 442 8.40 -14.83 28.31
N HIS A 443 8.31 -15.64 29.38
CA HIS A 443 9.38 -15.85 30.34
C HIS A 443 10.69 -16.41 29.72
N VAL A 444 10.61 -17.21 28.65
CA VAL A 444 11.80 -17.76 27.97
C VAL A 444 12.54 -16.65 27.24
N ARG A 445 11.81 -15.78 26.55
CA ARG A 445 12.40 -14.63 25.85
C ARG A 445 12.99 -13.61 26.82
N ILE A 446 12.32 -13.32 27.93
CA ILE A 446 12.84 -12.45 29.00
C ILE A 446 14.22 -12.92 29.47
N ARG A 447 14.36 -14.22 29.77
CA ARG A 447 15.63 -14.83 30.20
C ARG A 447 16.72 -14.74 29.12
N ARG A 448 16.38 -14.98 27.86
CA ARG A 448 17.32 -14.89 26.73
C ARG A 448 17.80 -13.46 26.49
N VAL A 449 16.91 -12.49 26.57
CA VAL A 449 17.27 -11.06 26.45
C VAL A 449 18.22 -10.68 27.59
N ALA A 450 17.93 -11.07 28.84
CA ALA A 450 18.79 -10.78 29.98
C ALA A 450 20.19 -11.38 29.79
N ALA A 451 20.27 -12.66 29.43
CA ALA A 451 21.54 -13.35 29.17
C ALA A 451 22.33 -12.71 28.01
N ARG A 452 21.65 -12.30 26.94
CA ARG A 452 22.31 -11.68 25.78
C ARG A 452 22.88 -10.30 26.11
N LEU A 453 22.16 -9.49 26.88
CA LEU A 453 22.64 -8.18 27.34
C LEU A 453 23.84 -8.36 28.28
N VAL A 454 23.77 -9.27 29.24
CA VAL A 454 24.92 -9.57 30.11
C VAL A 454 26.13 -10.07 29.31
N LYS A 455 25.92 -10.90 28.28
CA LYS A 455 26.98 -11.32 27.36
C LYS A 455 27.60 -10.15 26.60
N GLU A 456 26.80 -9.16 26.21
CA GLU A 456 27.31 -7.93 25.60
C GLU A 456 28.13 -7.11 26.60
N ALA A 457 27.68 -6.99 27.85
CA ALA A 457 28.44 -6.32 28.90
C ALA A 457 29.79 -7.01 29.18
N ALA A 458 29.84 -8.34 29.07
CA ALA A 458 31.06 -9.13 29.23
C ALA A 458 32.14 -8.81 28.17
N THR A 459 31.77 -8.21 27.03
CA THR A 459 32.75 -7.72 26.03
C THR A 459 33.51 -6.47 26.49
N GLY A 460 33.12 -5.88 27.63
CA GLY A 460 33.69 -4.66 28.20
C GLY A 460 32.89 -3.40 27.89
N ARG A 461 31.64 -3.53 27.42
CA ARG A 461 30.72 -2.43 27.12
C ARG A 461 29.86 -2.10 28.35
N GLN A 462 29.67 -0.82 28.67
CA GLN A 462 28.73 -0.44 29.73
C GLN A 462 27.29 -0.56 29.22
N ILE A 463 26.42 -1.21 29.98
CA ILE A 463 25.00 -1.35 29.62
C ILE A 463 24.15 -0.80 30.76
N ILE A 464 23.29 0.16 30.45
CA ILE A 464 22.33 0.79 31.35
C ILE A 464 20.95 0.34 30.91
N ILE A 465 20.21 -0.30 31.81
CA ILE A 465 18.89 -0.86 31.53
C ILE A 465 17.87 -0.15 32.41
N PHE A 466 16.86 0.46 31.79
CA PHE A 466 15.65 0.90 32.47
C PHE A 466 14.58 -0.17 32.26
N THR A 467 13.91 -0.57 33.33
CA THR A 467 12.78 -1.50 33.21
C THR A 467 11.85 -1.33 34.41
N HIS A 468 10.56 -1.56 34.16
CA HIS A 468 9.55 -1.67 35.21
C HIS A 468 9.23 -3.14 35.54
N ASN A 469 9.83 -4.09 34.81
CA ASN A 469 9.58 -5.51 34.96
C ASN A 469 10.57 -6.13 35.97
N LEU A 470 10.08 -6.44 37.18
CA LEU A 470 10.88 -7.03 38.25
C LEU A 470 11.40 -8.44 37.93
N LEU A 471 10.66 -9.24 37.14
CA LEU A 471 11.13 -10.56 36.72
C LEU A 471 12.36 -10.41 35.82
N PHE A 472 12.32 -9.50 34.85
CA PHE A 472 13.46 -9.22 33.98
C PHE A 472 14.66 -8.66 34.74
N PHE A 473 14.43 -7.75 35.68
CA PHE A 473 15.48 -7.25 36.57
C PHE A 473 16.21 -8.39 37.29
N ASN A 474 15.45 -9.35 37.86
CA ASN A 474 16.02 -10.51 38.53
C ASN A 474 16.77 -11.43 37.55
N GLU A 475 16.25 -11.67 36.35
CA GLU A 475 16.95 -12.45 35.32
C GLU A 475 18.30 -11.82 34.92
N VAL A 476 18.38 -10.49 34.83
CA VAL A 476 19.64 -9.77 34.57
C VAL A 476 20.61 -9.92 35.73
N VAL A 477 20.13 -9.78 36.97
CA VAL A 477 20.94 -9.96 38.19
C VAL A 477 21.51 -11.38 38.24
N ASP A 478 20.67 -12.39 38.02
CA ASP A 478 21.06 -13.79 38.07
C ASP A 478 22.02 -14.13 36.92
N ALA A 479 21.77 -13.66 35.69
CA ALA A 479 22.68 -13.84 34.57
C ALA A 479 24.05 -13.16 34.79
N ALA A 480 24.08 -11.96 35.38
CA ALA A 480 25.32 -11.26 35.72
C ALA A 480 26.14 -12.01 36.78
N ALA A 481 25.48 -12.60 37.77
CA ALA A 481 26.12 -13.41 38.81
C ALA A 481 26.64 -14.76 38.28
N GLN A 482 25.94 -15.36 37.32
CA GLN A 482 26.31 -16.64 36.68
C GLN A 482 27.41 -16.50 35.62
N ALA A 483 27.65 -15.29 35.12
CA ALA A 483 28.73 -15.03 34.19
C ALA A 483 30.10 -15.36 34.82
N ASN A 484 31.08 -15.72 33.99
CA ASN A 484 32.43 -16.04 34.43
C ASN A 484 33.49 -15.22 33.66
N PRO A 485 34.15 -14.23 34.29
CA PRO A 485 33.93 -13.77 35.67
C PRO A 485 32.56 -13.10 35.86
N PRO A 486 32.04 -13.00 37.10
CA PRO A 486 30.78 -12.31 37.37
C PRO A 486 30.83 -10.85 36.90
N ILE A 487 29.76 -10.39 36.26
CA ILE A 487 29.67 -9.02 35.75
C ILE A 487 29.28 -8.07 36.90
N PRO A 488 30.06 -7.00 37.18
CA PRO A 488 29.69 -6.00 38.17
C PRO A 488 28.35 -5.32 37.80
N LEU A 489 27.46 -5.19 38.77
CA LEU A 489 26.12 -4.62 38.58
C LEU A 489 25.86 -3.51 39.61
N VAL A 490 25.35 -2.38 39.14
CA VAL A 490 24.83 -1.30 39.99
C VAL A 490 23.30 -1.32 39.89
N ARG A 491 22.61 -1.36 41.04
CA ARG A 491 21.14 -1.45 41.11
C ARG A 491 20.59 -0.11 41.56
N ASN A 492 19.77 0.52 40.73
CA ASN A 492 19.14 1.80 41.02
C ASN A 492 17.63 1.65 40.96
N TYR A 493 16.94 2.21 41.95
CA TYR A 493 15.47 2.25 42.00
C TYR A 493 15.01 3.69 41.83
N ILE A 494 14.10 3.89 40.88
CA ILE A 494 13.55 5.22 40.57
C ILE A 494 12.12 5.25 41.09
N ASN A 495 11.87 6.12 42.05
CA ASN A 495 10.56 6.28 42.68
C ASN A 495 9.98 7.69 42.46
N LYS A 496 8.67 7.79 42.68
CA LYS A 496 7.92 9.06 42.71
C LYS A 496 7.37 9.26 44.12
N SER A 497 7.50 10.47 44.66
CA SER A 497 6.84 10.89 45.90
C SER A 497 6.03 12.17 45.65
N GLU A 498 4.90 12.32 46.34
CA GLU A 498 4.11 13.56 46.29
C GLU A 498 4.90 14.78 46.81
N SER A 499 5.77 14.57 47.80
CA SER A 499 6.52 15.65 48.46
C SER A 499 7.80 16.09 47.71
N ALA A 500 8.41 15.18 46.94
CA ALA A 500 9.72 15.39 46.32
C ALA A 500 9.73 15.20 44.79
N GLY A 501 8.57 14.93 44.18
CA GLY A 501 8.41 14.86 42.74
C GLY A 501 8.84 13.53 42.12
N PHE A 502 9.21 13.58 40.84
CA PHE A 502 9.64 12.42 40.05
C PHE A 502 11.17 12.30 40.03
N GLY A 503 11.70 11.09 39.83
CA GLY A 503 13.13 10.87 39.60
C GLY A 503 13.97 10.73 40.87
N LEU A 504 13.36 10.29 41.97
CA LEU A 504 14.10 10.00 43.19
C LEU A 504 14.85 8.68 43.00
N ILE A 505 16.16 8.79 42.80
CA ILE A 505 17.06 7.64 42.66
C ILE A 505 17.51 7.22 44.05
N SER A 506 17.27 5.96 44.40
CA SER A 506 17.91 5.33 45.54
C SER A 506 18.74 4.14 45.08
N GLU A 507 20.00 4.11 45.53
CA GLU A 507 20.92 2.98 45.33
C GLU A 507 20.71 1.89 46.40
N THR A 508 20.00 2.21 47.48
CA THR A 508 19.82 1.33 48.66
C THR A 508 18.37 0.98 48.98
N ASP A 509 17.42 1.86 48.64
CA ASP A 509 16.01 1.76 49.01
C ASP A 509 15.22 1.06 47.91
N GLU A 510 15.23 -0.27 47.99
CA GLU A 510 14.33 -1.13 47.23
C GLU A 510 12.87 -0.73 47.48
N PRO A 511 11.99 -0.75 46.46
CA PRO A 511 10.55 -0.65 46.65
C PRO A 511 10.08 -1.70 47.65
N TRP A 512 9.06 -1.39 48.46
CA TRP A 512 8.54 -2.29 49.51
C TRP A 512 8.39 -3.75 49.03
N ILE A 513 7.89 -3.95 47.80
CA ILE A 513 7.68 -5.27 47.20
C ILE A 513 8.99 -6.07 47.00
N ALA A 514 10.11 -5.39 46.76
CA ALA A 514 11.44 -5.96 46.53
C ALA A 514 12.34 -5.94 47.78
N GLN A 515 11.95 -5.27 48.87
CA GLN A 515 12.71 -5.24 50.11
C GLN A 515 12.80 -6.62 50.77
N SER A 516 14.00 -6.97 51.24
CA SER A 516 14.22 -8.12 52.13
C SER A 516 13.48 -7.98 53.45
N VAL A 517 13.22 -9.11 54.11
CA VAL A 517 12.55 -9.17 55.43
C VAL A 517 13.24 -8.28 56.47
N THR A 518 14.58 -8.26 56.49
CA THR A 518 15.35 -7.44 57.44
C THR A 518 15.09 -5.95 57.22
N LYS A 519 15.15 -5.46 55.97
CA LYS A 519 14.85 -4.05 55.65
C LYS A 519 13.41 -3.69 55.99
N ARG A 520 12.43 -4.56 55.68
CA ARG A 520 11.01 -4.33 56.03
C ARG A 520 10.81 -4.18 57.54
N ILE A 521 11.47 -5.02 58.35
CA ILE A 521 11.43 -4.91 59.81
C ILE A 521 12.05 -3.58 60.28
N GLU A 522 13.16 -3.13 59.70
CA GLU A 522 13.77 -1.84 60.02
C GLU A 522 12.86 -0.65 59.66
N THR A 523 12.19 -0.70 58.50
CA THR A 523 11.18 0.27 58.10
C THR A 523 10.02 0.31 59.09
N LEU A 524 9.50 -0.85 59.49
CA LEU A 524 8.43 -0.95 60.49
C LEU A 524 8.88 -0.45 61.86
N LYS A 525 10.13 -0.71 62.28
CA LYS A 525 10.70 -0.15 63.52
C LYS A 525 10.78 1.37 63.46
N THR A 526 11.13 1.93 62.31
CA THR A 526 11.19 3.38 62.09
C THR A 526 9.79 3.99 62.10
N ARG A 527 8.81 3.35 61.44
CA ARG A 527 7.41 3.79 61.47
C ARG A 527 6.82 3.70 62.89
N LEU A 528 7.16 2.66 63.65
CA LEU A 528 6.73 2.52 65.03
C LEU A 528 7.22 3.68 65.91
N LYS A 529 8.50 4.09 65.76
CA LYS A 529 9.04 5.28 66.44
C LYS A 529 8.34 6.58 66.05
N SER A 530 7.83 6.68 64.82
CA SER A 530 7.07 7.87 64.40
C SER A 530 5.73 8.02 65.13
N PHE A 531 5.27 6.97 65.82
CA PHE A 531 4.08 7.01 66.68
C PHE A 531 4.40 7.38 68.14
N ASP A 532 5.67 7.63 68.50
CA ASP A 532 6.07 8.06 69.83
C ASP A 532 5.46 9.44 70.14
N GLY A 533 4.42 9.46 70.98
CA GLY A 533 3.66 10.65 71.34
C GLY A 533 2.18 10.64 70.96
N ALA A 534 1.71 9.63 70.21
CA ALA A 534 0.28 9.45 69.97
C ALA A 534 -0.45 9.07 71.28
N THR A 535 -1.48 9.83 71.65
CA THR A 535 -2.24 9.66 72.90
C THR A 535 -3.72 9.33 72.68
N ASP A 536 -4.27 9.59 71.49
CA ASP A 536 -5.66 9.28 71.14
C ASP A 536 -5.73 8.21 70.04
N PHE A 537 -6.16 7.02 70.42
CA PHE A 537 -6.26 5.84 69.57
C PHE A 537 -7.68 5.58 69.04
N THR A 538 -8.61 6.50 69.28
CA THR A 538 -10.04 6.34 68.92
C THR A 538 -10.41 7.01 67.59
N THR A 539 -9.49 7.79 67.02
CA THR A 539 -9.71 8.54 65.78
C THR A 539 -9.68 7.64 64.54
N ASP A 540 -10.43 8.00 63.48
CA ASP A 540 -10.33 7.31 62.19
C ASP A 540 -8.93 7.44 61.57
N ALA A 541 -8.22 8.54 61.85
CA ALA A 541 -6.83 8.73 61.43
C ALA A 541 -5.88 7.71 62.08
N TRP A 542 -6.04 7.42 63.37
CA TRP A 542 -5.31 6.36 64.04
C TRP A 542 -5.68 4.98 63.48
N ARG A 543 -6.98 4.72 63.26
CA ARG A 543 -7.45 3.47 62.64
C ARG A 543 -6.77 3.20 61.29
N ARG A 544 -6.65 4.20 60.42
CA ARG A 544 -5.96 4.08 59.12
C ARG A 544 -4.47 3.80 59.30
N SER A 545 -3.79 4.59 60.15
CA SER A 545 -2.35 4.42 60.42
C SER A 545 -2.02 3.03 61.00
N ALA A 546 -2.86 2.55 61.90
CA ALA A 546 -2.75 1.20 62.47
C ALA A 546 -3.03 0.13 61.39
N LYS A 547 -4.07 0.30 60.58
CA LYS A 547 -4.37 -0.62 59.47
C LYS A 547 -3.20 -0.71 58.48
N ASP A 548 -2.58 0.41 58.12
CA ASP A 548 -1.45 0.44 57.19
C ASP A 548 -0.22 -0.28 57.79
N PHE A 549 0.08 -0.04 59.08
CA PHE A 549 1.16 -0.75 59.78
C PHE A 549 0.95 -2.28 59.78
N TYR A 550 -0.26 -2.75 60.10
CA TYR A 550 -0.55 -4.19 60.15
C TYR A 550 -0.67 -4.82 58.75
N SER A 551 -1.00 -4.04 57.73
CA SER A 551 -0.93 -4.49 56.33
C SER A 551 0.51 -4.77 55.93
N ASP A 552 1.43 -3.84 56.22
CA ASP A 552 2.86 -4.03 55.96
C ASP A 552 3.46 -5.15 56.83
N LEU A 553 3.07 -5.27 58.10
CA LEU A 553 3.51 -6.36 58.97
C LEU A 553 3.05 -7.73 58.46
N ARG A 554 1.82 -7.83 57.93
CA ARG A 554 1.31 -9.04 57.30
C ARG A 554 2.12 -9.40 56.05
N GLU A 555 2.35 -8.44 55.17
CA GLU A 555 3.17 -8.67 53.98
C GLU A 555 4.61 -9.08 54.34
N THR A 556 5.13 -8.59 55.47
CA THR A 556 6.45 -8.98 55.99
C THR A 556 6.45 -10.43 56.48
N TRP A 557 5.38 -10.91 57.12
CA TRP A 557 5.23 -12.34 57.46
C TRP A 557 5.20 -13.22 56.22
N GLU A 558 4.44 -12.83 55.19
CA GLU A 558 4.41 -13.58 53.92
C GLU A 558 5.80 -13.66 53.29
N ARG A 559 6.53 -12.53 53.23
CA ARG A 559 7.90 -12.51 52.70
C ARG A 559 8.87 -13.31 53.58
N LEU A 560 8.69 -13.33 54.90
CA LEU A 560 9.51 -14.10 55.83
C LEU A 560 9.39 -15.60 55.57
N VAL A 561 8.19 -16.09 55.26
CA VAL A 561 7.99 -17.49 54.91
C VAL A 561 8.80 -17.85 53.66
N GLU A 562 8.73 -17.04 52.60
CA GLU A 562 9.48 -17.26 51.35
C GLU A 562 11.01 -17.17 51.55
N GLU A 563 11.48 -16.10 52.18
CA GLU A 563 12.90 -15.76 52.26
C GLU A 563 13.65 -16.54 53.35
N ILE A 564 13.03 -16.71 54.52
CA ILE A 564 13.70 -17.20 55.73
C ILE A 564 13.31 -18.65 56.02
N LEU A 565 12.02 -18.96 56.14
CA LEU A 565 11.55 -20.32 56.49
C LEU A 565 11.82 -21.32 55.35
N LEU A 566 11.36 -20.97 54.15
CA LEU A 566 11.59 -21.76 52.93
C LEU A 566 12.96 -21.50 52.31
N GLY A 567 13.78 -20.66 52.92
CA GLY A 567 15.18 -20.46 52.54
C GLY A 567 15.39 -20.01 51.09
N LYS A 568 14.45 -19.25 50.49
CA LYS A 568 14.47 -18.83 49.08
C LYS A 568 14.29 -19.96 48.06
N VAL A 569 13.67 -21.09 48.45
CA VAL A 569 13.32 -22.17 47.50
C VAL A 569 12.24 -21.71 46.52
N VAL A 570 11.24 -20.96 47.00
CA VAL A 570 10.18 -20.34 46.20
C VAL A 570 10.12 -18.86 46.58
N GLU A 571 10.31 -17.96 45.61
CA GLU A 571 10.27 -16.51 45.80
C GLU A 571 9.38 -15.88 44.72
N ARG A 572 8.57 -14.87 45.09
CA ARG A 572 7.84 -14.07 44.09
C ARG A 572 8.82 -13.36 43.15
N PHE A 573 8.52 -13.33 41.86
CA PHE A 573 9.32 -12.70 40.80
C PHE A 573 10.65 -13.37 40.48
N ASN A 574 10.88 -14.62 40.92
CA ASN A 574 11.94 -15.48 40.38
C ASN A 574 11.30 -16.56 39.49
N SER A 575 11.99 -16.94 38.41
CA SER A 575 11.50 -17.95 37.46
C SER A 575 11.76 -19.38 37.92
N ASP A 576 12.81 -19.59 38.71
CA ASP A 576 13.31 -20.91 39.07
C ASP A 576 12.95 -21.28 40.52
N VAL A 577 12.59 -22.55 40.75
CA VAL A 577 12.52 -23.13 42.10
C VAL A 577 13.94 -23.56 42.51
N LYS A 578 14.52 -22.92 43.53
CA LYS A 578 15.93 -23.11 43.92
C LYS A 578 16.11 -24.37 44.77
N THR A 579 16.20 -25.53 44.12
CA THR A 579 16.35 -26.83 44.79
C THR A 579 17.59 -26.92 45.69
N GLN A 580 18.70 -26.29 45.30
CA GLN A 580 19.91 -26.24 46.13
C GLN A 580 19.72 -25.49 47.45
N SER A 581 18.74 -24.59 47.54
CA SER A 581 18.41 -23.88 48.78
C SER A 581 17.74 -24.78 49.83
N LEU A 582 17.24 -25.97 49.45
CA LEU A 582 16.63 -26.94 50.37
C LEU A 582 17.59 -27.36 51.49
N LYS A 583 18.91 -27.28 51.27
CA LYS A 583 19.91 -27.55 52.31
C LYS A 583 19.73 -26.68 53.56
N GLY A 584 19.14 -25.49 53.44
CA GLY A 584 18.86 -24.61 54.57
C GLY A 584 17.45 -24.74 55.17
N VAL A 585 16.56 -25.55 54.61
CA VAL A 585 15.14 -25.56 54.99
C VAL A 585 14.85 -26.59 56.09
N VAL A 586 14.27 -26.13 57.20
CA VAL A 586 13.76 -26.96 58.30
C VAL A 586 12.44 -26.34 58.78
N VAL A 587 11.34 -27.09 58.62
CA VAL A 587 10.00 -26.68 59.05
C VAL A 587 9.53 -27.63 60.14
N GLU A 588 9.23 -27.08 61.31
CA GLU A 588 8.76 -27.79 62.50
C GLU A 588 7.28 -27.46 62.77
N ASP A 589 6.57 -28.30 63.53
CA ASP A 589 5.16 -28.07 63.87
C ASP A 589 4.93 -26.73 64.61
N GLU A 590 5.90 -26.32 65.42
CA GLU A 590 5.87 -25.03 66.11
C GLU A 590 6.01 -23.84 65.15
N ASP A 591 6.65 -23.99 63.99
CA ASP A 591 6.71 -22.96 62.96
C ASP A 591 5.32 -22.71 62.37
N HIS A 592 4.60 -23.79 62.02
CA HIS A 592 3.21 -23.70 61.55
C HIS A 592 2.33 -23.01 62.58
N LYS A 593 2.41 -23.41 63.84
CA LYS A 593 1.62 -22.81 64.93
C LYS A 593 1.93 -21.33 65.11
N ARG A 594 3.21 -20.95 65.14
CA ARG A 594 3.63 -19.54 65.28
C ARG A 594 3.12 -18.69 64.11
N ILE A 595 3.32 -19.16 62.87
CA ILE A 595 2.88 -18.45 61.67
C ILE A 595 1.35 -18.36 61.62
N TYR A 596 0.63 -19.44 61.91
CA TYR A 596 -0.84 -19.45 61.89
C TYR A 596 -1.42 -18.40 62.84
N TRP A 597 -0.96 -18.37 64.10
CA TRP A 597 -1.45 -17.40 65.08
C TRP A 597 -1.00 -15.97 64.78
N ALA A 598 0.24 -15.78 64.32
CA ALA A 598 0.72 -14.48 63.90
C ALA A 598 -0.08 -13.94 62.71
N MET A 599 -0.26 -14.74 61.65
CA MET A 599 -1.03 -14.39 60.46
C MET A 599 -2.49 -14.11 60.77
N LYS A 600 -3.12 -14.89 61.66
CA LYS A 600 -4.48 -14.63 62.12
C LYS A 600 -4.57 -13.27 62.84
N ARG A 601 -3.65 -13.01 63.76
CA ARG A 601 -3.60 -11.77 64.55
C ARG A 601 -3.37 -10.53 63.68
N VAL A 602 -2.45 -10.57 62.72
CA VAL A 602 -2.21 -9.44 61.80
C VAL A 602 -3.33 -9.28 60.78
N SER A 603 -3.93 -10.39 60.31
CA SER A 603 -5.06 -10.34 59.37
C SER A 603 -6.30 -9.69 59.96
N GLU A 604 -6.61 -9.96 61.24
CA GLU A 604 -7.72 -9.30 61.95
C GLU A 604 -7.51 -7.77 62.06
N ARG A 605 -6.29 -7.27 61.84
CA ARG A 605 -5.89 -5.86 62.00
C ARG A 605 -5.49 -5.16 60.69
N SER A 606 -5.35 -5.90 59.57
CA SER A 606 -4.97 -5.37 58.25
C SER A 606 -6.16 -4.95 57.37
N GLY A 607 -7.39 -4.92 57.92
CA GLY A 607 -8.52 -4.18 57.35
C GLY A 607 -9.55 -4.95 56.52
N HIS A 608 -9.95 -6.12 56.98
CA HIS A 608 -11.19 -6.80 56.57
C HIS A 608 -12.43 -6.13 57.20
N ASP A 609 -13.59 -6.19 56.52
CA ASP A 609 -14.86 -5.79 57.12
C ASP A 609 -15.27 -6.82 58.18
N MET A 610 -15.48 -6.35 59.41
CA MET A 610 -15.71 -7.21 60.57
C MET A 610 -17.20 -7.28 60.87
N ALA A 611 -17.70 -8.48 61.18
CA ALA A 611 -19.08 -8.65 61.65
C ALA A 611 -19.35 -7.73 62.85
N SER A 612 -20.50 -7.04 62.85
CA SER A 612 -20.89 -5.97 63.79
C SER A 612 -20.81 -6.35 65.29
N ALA A 613 -20.74 -7.63 65.62
CA ALA A 613 -20.61 -8.16 66.98
C ALA A 613 -19.16 -8.39 67.47
N LYS A 614 -18.12 -8.20 66.62
CA LYS A 614 -16.70 -8.31 67.01
C LYS A 614 -16.03 -6.93 67.00
N ALA A 615 -16.20 -6.17 68.08
CA ALA A 615 -15.47 -4.92 68.28
C ALA A 615 -14.06 -5.20 68.84
N ILE A 616 -13.10 -5.47 67.95
CA ILE A 616 -11.68 -5.57 68.35
C ILE A 616 -11.15 -4.14 68.58
N PRO A 617 -10.53 -3.83 69.74
CA PRO A 617 -9.91 -2.53 69.97
C PRO A 617 -8.84 -2.21 68.93
N VAL A 618 -8.77 -0.94 68.50
CA VAL A 618 -7.72 -0.49 67.58
C VAL A 618 -6.36 -0.67 68.24
N PRO A 619 -5.37 -1.28 67.57
CA PRO A 619 -4.08 -1.59 68.19
C PRO A 619 -3.34 -0.34 68.68
N THR A 620 -2.67 -0.47 69.82
CA THR A 620 -1.77 0.57 70.37
C THR A 620 -0.34 0.42 69.82
N PRO A 621 0.53 1.44 69.95
CA PRO A 621 1.95 1.29 69.63
C PRO A 621 2.63 0.13 70.37
N ASN A 622 2.20 -0.16 71.61
CA ASN A 622 2.75 -1.28 72.37
C ASN A 622 2.35 -2.64 71.79
N ASP A 623 1.12 -2.78 71.28
CA ASP A 623 0.70 -3.99 70.58
C ASP A 623 1.50 -4.19 69.29
N MET A 624 1.67 -3.12 68.52
CA MET A 624 2.49 -3.10 67.30
C MET A 624 3.94 -3.48 67.58
N LYS A 625 4.52 -2.96 68.67
CA LYS A 625 5.87 -3.29 69.12
C LYS A 625 5.99 -4.78 69.44
N SER A 626 5.07 -5.31 70.26
CA SER A 626 5.09 -6.73 70.64
C SER A 626 5.00 -7.64 69.41
N ASP A 627 4.16 -7.29 68.43
CA ASP A 627 3.98 -8.09 67.22
C ASP A 627 5.18 -7.97 66.27
N LEU A 628 5.82 -6.79 66.20
CA LEU A 628 7.05 -6.55 65.44
C LEU A 628 8.28 -7.24 66.05
N ASP A 629 8.40 -7.23 67.38
CA ASP A 629 9.45 -7.96 68.08
C ASP A 629 9.26 -9.48 67.91
N GLY A 630 8.00 -9.95 67.86
CA GLY A 630 7.66 -11.34 67.60
C GLY A 630 8.14 -11.85 66.23
N ILE A 631 7.93 -11.07 65.16
CA ILE A 631 8.43 -11.45 63.82
C ILE A 631 9.97 -11.37 63.73
N ASP A 632 10.61 -10.39 64.37
CA ASP A 632 12.07 -10.26 64.35
C ASP A 632 12.75 -11.39 65.15
N GLN A 633 12.18 -11.77 66.30
CA GLN A 633 12.66 -12.93 67.05
C GLN A 633 12.52 -14.22 66.24
N TYR A 634 11.38 -14.42 65.57
CA TYR A 634 11.17 -15.58 64.71
C TYR A 634 12.18 -15.61 63.55
N ARG A 635 12.48 -14.46 62.92
CA ARG A 635 13.54 -14.33 61.91
C ARG A 635 14.90 -14.75 62.45
N ILE A 636 15.28 -14.30 63.65
CA ILE A 636 16.56 -14.63 64.28
C ILE A 636 16.66 -16.13 64.56
N ASP A 637 15.64 -16.70 65.21
CA ASP A 637 15.58 -18.13 65.55
C ASP A 637 15.71 -19.01 64.30
N THR A 638 14.92 -18.69 63.26
CA THR A 638 14.87 -19.46 62.01
C THR A 638 16.18 -19.31 61.22
N THR A 639 16.77 -18.12 61.18
CA THR A 639 18.07 -17.90 60.51
C THR A 639 19.19 -18.68 61.17
N LYS A 640 19.19 -18.79 62.50
CA LYS A 640 20.14 -19.64 63.24
C LYS A 640 19.94 -21.10 62.88
N ARG A 641 18.69 -21.60 62.93
CA ARG A 641 18.34 -22.98 62.57
C ARG A 641 18.74 -23.32 61.13
N LYS A 642 18.53 -22.39 60.19
CA LYS A 642 18.95 -22.51 58.79
C LYS A 642 20.46 -22.74 58.67
N LYS A 643 21.29 -21.90 59.31
CA LYS A 643 22.76 -22.05 59.27
C LYS A 643 23.22 -23.40 59.83
N ASP A 644 22.59 -23.85 60.92
CA ASP A 644 22.88 -25.15 61.52
C ASP A 644 22.48 -26.31 60.58
N ALA A 645 21.36 -26.18 59.85
CA ALA A 645 20.93 -27.15 58.84
C ALA A 645 21.86 -27.16 57.61
N GLU A 646 22.26 -25.99 57.09
CA GLU A 646 23.21 -25.87 55.98
C GLU A 646 24.54 -26.54 56.34
N LYS A 647 25.08 -26.26 57.53
CA LYS A 647 26.32 -26.87 58.00
C LYS A 647 26.23 -28.39 58.06
N ARG A 648 25.16 -28.94 58.64
CA ARG A 648 24.93 -30.40 58.69
C ARG A 648 24.78 -31.02 57.31
N ARG A 649 24.12 -30.35 56.37
CA ARG A 649 23.79 -30.92 55.06
C ARG A 649 24.89 -30.77 54.01
N ILE A 650 25.77 -29.77 54.14
CA ILE A 650 27.01 -29.67 53.35
C ILE A 650 27.91 -30.91 53.57
N GLU A 651 27.87 -31.52 54.76
CA GLU A 651 28.61 -32.76 55.04
C GLU A 651 28.08 -33.96 54.23
N PHE A 652 26.80 -33.98 53.87
CA PHE A 652 26.20 -35.01 52.99
C PHE A 652 26.50 -34.79 51.51
N GLU A 653 26.89 -33.57 51.12
CA GLU A 653 27.23 -33.21 49.74
C GLU A 653 28.72 -33.45 49.43
N GLN A 654 29.54 -33.84 50.42
CA GLN A 654 30.93 -34.23 50.18
C GLN A 654 30.99 -35.63 49.53
N PRO A 655 31.77 -35.81 48.45
CA PRO A 655 31.92 -37.13 47.83
C PRO A 655 32.49 -38.13 48.85
N PRO A 656 32.02 -39.40 48.87
CA PRO A 656 32.52 -40.39 49.81
C PRO A 656 34.04 -40.52 49.67
N LYS A 657 34.76 -40.39 50.80
CA LYS A 657 36.21 -40.65 50.82
C LYS A 657 36.42 -42.11 50.40
N ALA A 658 37.15 -42.32 49.31
CA ALA A 658 37.54 -43.65 48.86
C ALA A 658 38.21 -44.39 50.02
N THR A 659 37.61 -45.50 50.45
CA THR A 659 38.23 -46.43 51.39
C THR A 659 39.20 -47.25 50.56
N VAL A 660 40.50 -46.99 50.72
CA VAL A 660 41.53 -47.88 50.16
C VAL A 660 41.48 -49.17 50.98
N LEU A 661 41.06 -50.26 50.34
CA LEU A 661 41.18 -51.62 50.87
C LEU A 661 42.63 -52.11 50.75
#